data_AF-A0A5E4EIE9-F1
#
_entry.id   AF-A0A5E4EIE9-F1
#
_cell.length_a   1.000
_cell.length_b   1.000
_cell.length_c   1.000
_cell.angle_alpha   90.00
_cell.angle_beta   90.00
_cell.angle_gamma   90.00
#
_symmetry.space_group_name_H-M   'P 1'
#
loop_
_entity.id
_entity.type
_entity.pdbx_description
1 polymer ?
#
loop_
_entity_poly.entity_id
_entity_poly.type
_entity_poly.pdbx_seq_one_letter_code
_entity_poly.pdbx_strand_id
1 'polypeptide(L)'
;MSRSANLFKKSRRISRLIQIPLRLSGRITLAKLHQLKRGHRIPSRTRMQIMNKVDLHPKRLSQKLQARARSSHLEPCLWKLLLRNSGKTIHTNDLPDSTSALMDTMFNKKLGLVFVFAASVFLVINNNGVEASHNIYSRLQNAAAVEVKQLHRTGYHFQPPKHWINAPMYFNGIYHLFYQYNPKGAVWGNIVWAHSVSKDLINWEALPPAIYPSKPFDINGTWSGSATILPGNKPIILYTGLDADKRQIQNYAVPANYSDPFLREWIKPDDNPLVVPSQEMNSSQFRDPTTAWWHNGHWRILVGGKRKHRGMAWLYRSIDFKYWVKAKHPLHSAPETGMWECPDFFPLALNGRSGVDTSKVGEDVKHILKVSLDETRYEYYTLGKYFPEKDRYVPDNTSVDGRAGLRLDYGNFYASKTFFDPSKNMRILWGWANESDAADDDKAKGWAGVQTIPRVVWLSPDAKQVVQWPIKELETLRGQKVDINNQNVEQGQHVEVKGITAAQADVEVTFSFGSLEKAEEFDPNWANLDAQTVCSLRRSDVPGGIGPFGLLTLASQNLEEFTPVFFRVFKTKENKHKVLMCSDAKSSSLRPFNEKLYRPSFAGFVDVDLSADKKISLRSLIDHSVVESFGAGGKTCITSRVYPTLAVNDAAHLFIFNNGTEPVTVQTLTAWSMNAPQQMNQNLEF
;
A
#
# COMPACT_ATOMS: atom_id res chain seq x y z
N MET A 1 40.76 -39.91 -31.47
CA MET A 1 40.39 -39.17 -32.69
C MET A 1 39.95 -37.77 -32.25
N SER A 2 40.85 -36.80 -32.00
CA SER A 2 41.36 -35.77 -32.95
C SER A 2 40.24 -35.21 -33.86
N ARG A 3 39.89 -33.91 -33.88
CA ARG A 3 40.70 -32.69 -34.06
C ARG A 3 40.01 -31.41 -33.52
N SER A 4 40.82 -30.57 -32.87
CA SER A 4 41.01 -29.08 -32.96
C SER A 4 39.77 -28.15 -32.98
N ALA A 5 39.52 -27.21 -32.04
CA ALA A 5 40.31 -26.11 -31.47
C ALA A 5 40.69 -24.97 -32.44
N ASN A 6 40.00 -23.81 -32.33
CA ASN A 6 40.59 -22.45 -32.23
C ASN A 6 39.51 -21.35 -32.37
N LEU A 7 39.40 -20.46 -31.37
CA LEU A 7 39.54 -18.99 -31.52
C LEU A 7 39.22 -18.27 -30.20
N PHE A 8 40.29 -17.95 -29.46
CA PHE A 8 40.34 -16.91 -28.44
C PHE A 8 41.32 -15.82 -28.93
N LYS A 9 40.98 -14.56 -28.66
CA LYS A 9 41.78 -13.31 -28.71
C LYS A 9 41.97 -12.59 -30.05
N LYS A 10 41.31 -11.42 -30.18
CA LYS A 10 41.88 -10.04 -30.18
C LYS A 10 40.83 -9.09 -30.79
N SER A 11 40.25 -8.16 -30.02
CA SER A 11 40.79 -6.83 -29.68
C SER A 11 40.10 -5.71 -30.47
N ARG A 12 39.47 -4.79 -29.73
CA ARG A 12 39.44 -3.33 -29.97
C ARG A 12 39.14 -2.85 -31.40
N ARG A 13 37.91 -2.42 -31.63
CA ARG A 13 37.40 -1.37 -32.53
C ARG A 13 35.90 -1.64 -32.61
N ILE A 14 35.04 -0.99 -31.82
CA ILE A 14 34.30 0.21 -32.23
C ILE A 14 34.12 1.10 -30.99
N SER A 15 35.05 2.03 -30.82
CA SER A 15 34.93 3.21 -29.97
C SER A 15 35.76 4.25 -30.67
N ARG A 16 35.16 4.88 -31.69
CA ARG A 16 35.67 6.04 -32.45
C ARG A 16 34.74 6.28 -33.64
N LEU A 17 33.77 7.15 -33.44
CA LEU A 17 33.22 8.00 -34.49
C LEU A 17 32.65 9.22 -33.76
N ILE A 18 33.04 10.40 -34.24
CA ILE A 18 32.66 11.75 -33.82
C ILE A 18 33.56 12.39 -32.74
N GLN A 19 34.73 12.85 -33.20
CA GLN A 19 35.34 14.12 -32.81
C GLN A 19 36.23 14.60 -33.96
N ILE A 20 35.87 15.72 -34.61
CA ILE A 20 36.81 16.70 -35.22
C ILE A 20 36.18 18.12 -35.08
N PRO A 21 36.98 19.18 -34.80
CA PRO A 21 36.53 20.51 -34.35
C PRO A 21 36.68 21.62 -35.40
N LEU A 22 36.15 22.82 -35.13
CA LEU A 22 36.62 24.08 -35.73
C LEU A 22 36.39 25.28 -34.80
N ARG A 23 37.48 26.03 -34.59
CA ARG A 23 37.64 27.31 -33.87
C ARG A 23 37.26 28.50 -34.76
N LEU A 24 36.90 29.61 -34.10
CA LEU A 24 36.99 31.06 -34.46
C LEU A 24 35.67 31.71 -34.00
N SER A 25 35.56 32.66 -33.06
CA SER A 25 36.36 33.80 -32.59
C SER A 25 35.94 34.11 -31.13
N GLY A 26 36.60 34.87 -30.27
CA GLY A 26 37.81 35.68 -30.31
C GLY A 26 38.31 35.88 -28.86
N ARG A 27 39.62 36.09 -28.73
CA ARG A 27 40.35 36.37 -27.48
C ARG A 27 40.11 37.81 -27.00
N ILE A 28 40.21 38.04 -25.69
CA ILE A 28 41.04 39.11 -25.07
C ILE A 28 41.17 38.77 -23.56
N THR A 29 42.42 38.47 -23.17
CA THR A 29 43.13 38.62 -21.86
C THR A 29 42.56 37.92 -20.59
N LEU A 30 43.18 36.85 -20.02
CA LEU A 30 44.38 36.80 -19.15
C LEU A 30 44.42 37.96 -18.13
N ALA A 31 44.62 37.81 -16.81
CA ALA A 31 45.14 36.77 -15.94
C ALA A 31 44.84 37.19 -14.48
N LYS A 32 45.22 36.35 -13.50
CA LYS A 32 45.09 36.49 -12.02
C LYS A 32 43.72 36.05 -11.49
N LEU A 33 43.59 35.22 -10.46
CA LEU A 33 44.52 34.82 -9.41
C LEU A 33 43.87 33.62 -8.67
N HIS A 34 44.57 32.50 -8.56
CA HIS A 34 44.27 31.47 -7.56
C HIS A 34 45.47 31.46 -6.60
N GLN A 35 45.28 31.98 -5.38
CA GLN A 35 45.88 31.52 -4.11
C GLN A 35 45.86 32.64 -3.05
N LEU A 36 45.29 32.31 -1.88
CA LEU A 36 45.59 32.75 -0.49
C LEU A 36 44.30 32.53 0.34
N LYS A 37 44.11 31.38 1.01
CA LYS A 37 44.50 31.06 2.41
C LYS A 37 44.18 32.14 3.47
N ARG A 38 43.21 31.77 4.33
CA ARG A 38 43.07 31.99 5.79
C ARG A 38 43.02 33.44 6.36
N GLY A 39 41.93 33.72 7.10
CA GLY A 39 42.01 34.30 8.45
C GLY A 39 41.30 35.63 8.74
N HIS A 40 40.43 35.60 9.78
CA HIS A 40 40.02 36.68 10.73
C HIS A 40 38.73 37.53 10.53
N ARG A 41 37.77 37.27 11.45
CA ARG A 41 36.84 38.11 12.29
C ARG A 41 36.32 39.51 11.82
N ILE A 42 34.99 39.60 11.54
CA ILE A 42 33.84 40.35 12.17
C ILE A 42 34.14 41.71 12.91
N PRO A 43 33.35 42.84 12.91
CA PRO A 43 31.85 43.02 12.87
C PRO A 43 31.16 44.25 12.15
N SER A 44 29.87 44.02 11.81
CA SER A 44 28.60 44.81 12.01
C SER A 44 28.27 46.22 11.45
N ARG A 45 27.02 46.29 10.89
CA ARG A 45 25.97 47.37 10.92
C ARG A 45 26.23 48.63 10.08
N THR A 46 25.34 49.24 9.26
CA THR A 46 23.88 49.33 9.02
C THR A 46 23.75 50.02 7.63
N ARG A 47 22.78 49.83 6.71
CA ARG A 47 21.38 50.34 6.67
C ARG A 47 20.97 50.24 5.18
N MET A 48 20.00 49.41 4.83
CA MET A 48 18.67 49.77 4.32
C MET A 48 18.56 50.88 3.25
N GLN A 49 17.87 50.51 2.16
CA GLN A 49 17.15 51.28 1.14
C GLN A 49 17.92 51.85 -0.06
N ILE A 50 17.60 51.33 -1.26
CA ILE A 50 16.88 52.06 -2.34
C ILE A 50 16.19 51.04 -3.28
N MET A 51 14.86 51.12 -3.27
CA MET A 51 13.88 51.05 -4.38
C MET A 51 13.83 49.87 -5.37
N ASN A 52 12.77 49.07 -5.22
CA ASN A 52 11.64 48.89 -6.14
C ASN A 52 11.84 48.49 -7.62
N LYS A 53 10.99 47.50 -7.98
CA LYS A 53 10.50 47.07 -9.29
C LYS A 53 11.46 46.20 -10.11
N VAL A 54 11.14 44.91 -10.23
CA VAL A 54 10.63 44.31 -11.48
C VAL A 54 10.15 42.88 -11.15
N ASP A 55 8.83 42.69 -11.21
CA ASP A 55 8.15 41.41 -11.38
C ASP A 55 8.54 40.77 -12.72
N LEU A 56 8.98 39.52 -12.72
CA LEU A 56 9.08 38.70 -13.93
C LEU A 56 8.16 37.48 -13.81
N HIS A 57 6.93 37.68 -14.29
CA HIS A 57 5.89 36.67 -14.43
C HIS A 57 6.18 35.75 -15.65
N PRO A 58 6.04 34.40 -15.56
CA PRO A 58 6.45 33.47 -16.62
C PRO A 58 5.46 33.34 -17.80
N LYS A 59 4.62 34.36 -18.08
CA LYS A 59 3.64 34.34 -19.19
C LYS A 59 4.07 35.16 -20.42
N ARG A 60 5.19 35.90 -20.37
CA ARG A 60 5.65 36.74 -21.51
C ARG A 60 6.82 36.18 -22.34
N LEU A 61 7.41 35.05 -21.96
CA LEU A 61 8.43 34.37 -22.78
C LEU A 61 7.81 33.41 -23.83
N SER A 62 6.61 32.90 -23.56
CA SER A 62 5.88 31.98 -24.46
C SER A 62 5.23 32.71 -25.65
N GLN A 63 4.75 33.96 -25.48
CA GLN A 63 4.11 34.71 -26.57
C GLN A 63 5.10 35.37 -27.57
N LYS A 64 6.38 35.56 -27.20
CA LYS A 64 7.41 36.06 -28.14
C LYS A 64 8.08 34.97 -28.98
N LEU A 65 7.93 33.69 -28.60
CA LEU A 65 8.42 32.54 -29.38
C LEU A 65 7.39 32.03 -30.40
N GLN A 66 6.09 32.29 -30.19
CA GLN A 66 5.03 31.92 -31.16
C GLN A 66 4.79 32.97 -32.26
N ALA A 67 5.30 34.19 -32.14
CA ALA A 67 5.11 35.27 -33.13
C ALA A 67 6.20 35.35 -34.22
N ARG A 68 7.21 34.46 -34.22
CA ARG A 68 8.29 34.44 -35.22
C ARG A 68 8.31 33.23 -36.15
N ALA A 69 7.26 32.39 -36.11
CA ALA A 69 7.10 31.21 -36.95
C ALA A 69 6.01 31.36 -38.04
N ARG A 70 5.59 32.59 -38.33
CA ARG A 70 4.62 32.91 -39.40
C ARG A 70 5.12 34.08 -40.25
N SER A 71 6.15 33.86 -41.07
CA SER A 71 6.41 34.66 -42.28
C SER A 71 7.60 34.08 -43.05
N SER A 72 7.52 34.17 -44.38
CA SER A 72 8.53 33.92 -45.41
C SER A 72 8.79 32.48 -45.86
N HIS A 73 8.09 32.13 -46.95
CA HIS A 73 8.58 31.33 -48.07
C HIS A 73 9.99 31.75 -48.52
N LEU A 74 10.87 30.76 -48.74
CA LEU A 74 11.96 30.76 -49.73
C LEU A 74 12.66 29.37 -49.69
N GLU A 75 12.27 28.48 -50.61
CA GLU A 75 13.22 27.53 -51.23
C GLU A 75 14.02 28.30 -52.33
N PRO A 76 15.09 27.80 -53.02
CA PRO A 76 15.75 26.48 -53.04
C PRO A 76 17.31 26.55 -53.15
N CYS A 77 18.09 26.09 -52.17
CA CYS A 77 19.55 25.92 -52.35
C CYS A 77 20.15 24.64 -51.77
N LEU A 78 19.35 23.75 -51.18
CA LEU A 78 19.85 22.49 -50.61
C LEU A 78 19.60 21.24 -51.46
N TRP A 79 18.95 21.35 -52.62
CA TRP A 79 18.63 20.20 -53.47
C TRP A 79 19.68 19.89 -54.57
N LYS A 80 20.72 20.72 -54.73
CA LYS A 80 21.78 20.50 -55.73
C LYS A 80 23.00 19.72 -55.23
N LEU A 81 23.02 19.27 -53.96
CA LEU A 81 24.16 18.52 -53.38
C LEU A 81 23.89 17.04 -53.10
N LEU A 82 22.68 16.52 -53.35
CA LEU A 82 22.32 15.12 -53.07
C LEU A 82 21.99 14.27 -54.31
N LEU A 83 22.16 14.80 -55.52
CA LEU A 83 21.90 14.08 -56.78
C LEU A 83 23.15 13.98 -57.69
N ARG A 84 24.31 13.70 -57.09
CA ARG A 84 25.54 13.34 -57.81
C ARG A 84 26.06 11.98 -57.34
N ASN A 85 25.21 10.95 -57.38
CA ASN A 85 25.66 9.55 -57.27
C ASN A 85 24.63 8.49 -57.72
N SER A 86 23.87 8.77 -58.79
CA SER A 86 23.08 7.72 -59.45
C SER A 86 22.98 8.04 -60.93
N GLY A 87 23.97 7.60 -61.71
CA GLY A 87 23.89 7.67 -63.16
C GLY A 87 22.70 6.86 -63.67
N LYS A 88 21.75 7.53 -64.33
CA LYS A 88 20.89 7.05 -65.42
C LYS A 88 19.90 8.15 -65.83
N THR A 89 19.88 8.47 -67.12
CA THR A 89 18.92 9.32 -67.84
C THR A 89 17.75 8.49 -68.32
N ILE A 90 16.50 8.95 -68.12
CA ILE A 90 15.31 8.50 -68.89
C ILE A 90 14.39 9.70 -69.12
N HIS A 91 13.87 9.81 -70.36
CA HIS A 91 12.99 10.85 -70.89
C HIS A 91 11.50 10.62 -70.56
N THR A 92 10.74 11.71 -70.75
CA THR A 92 9.30 11.95 -70.54
C THR A 92 8.35 11.04 -71.35
N ASN A 93 7.32 10.47 -70.72
CA ASN A 93 5.89 10.68 -71.01
C ASN A 93 5.00 9.73 -70.16
N ASP A 94 3.80 10.22 -69.83
CA ASP A 94 2.61 9.56 -69.25
C ASP A 94 2.48 9.41 -67.70
N LEU A 95 1.56 10.22 -67.14
CA LEU A 95 0.97 10.25 -65.78
C LEU A 95 -0.09 9.11 -65.62
N PRO A 96 -0.69 8.79 -64.42
CA PRO A 96 -0.97 9.70 -63.29
C PRO A 96 -0.90 9.15 -61.83
N ASP A 97 -0.91 10.11 -60.89
CA ASP A 97 -1.47 10.14 -59.52
C ASP A 97 -1.50 8.86 -58.66
N SER A 98 -0.47 8.70 -57.81
CA SER A 98 -0.59 7.92 -56.55
C SER A 98 0.53 8.23 -55.53
N THR A 99 0.74 9.50 -55.20
CA THR A 99 1.73 9.90 -54.17
C THR A 99 1.13 10.33 -52.82
N SER A 100 -0.20 10.33 -52.66
CA SER A 100 -0.86 10.66 -51.36
C SER A 100 -1.02 9.44 -50.43
N ALA A 101 -1.24 8.23 -50.96
CA ALA A 101 -1.57 7.06 -50.12
C ALA A 101 -0.38 6.44 -49.34
N LEU A 102 0.86 6.65 -49.82
CA LEU A 102 2.08 6.12 -49.19
C LEU A 102 2.64 7.04 -48.09
N MET A 103 2.32 8.34 -48.13
CA MET A 103 2.70 9.27 -47.05
C MET A 103 1.78 9.15 -45.84
N ASP A 104 0.47 8.93 -46.03
CA ASP A 104 -0.48 8.77 -44.91
C ASP A 104 -0.24 7.50 -44.10
N THR A 105 0.18 6.40 -44.73
CA THR A 105 0.50 5.16 -44.03
C THR A 105 1.81 5.22 -43.25
N MET A 106 2.79 6.02 -43.68
CA MET A 106 4.04 6.24 -42.92
C MET A 106 3.89 7.28 -41.81
N PHE A 107 3.04 8.29 -42.00
CA PHE A 107 2.74 9.28 -40.95
C PHE A 107 1.93 8.66 -39.81
N ASN A 108 0.92 7.83 -40.13
CA ASN A 108 0.11 7.13 -39.11
C ASN A 108 0.91 6.08 -38.32
N LYS A 109 1.90 5.40 -38.93
CA LYS A 109 2.77 4.46 -38.20
C LYS A 109 3.74 5.17 -37.23
N LYS A 110 4.22 6.37 -37.56
CA LYS A 110 5.05 7.17 -36.64
C LYS A 110 4.22 7.84 -35.54
N LEU A 111 2.99 8.27 -35.84
CA LEU A 111 2.05 8.79 -34.84
C LEU A 111 1.61 7.70 -33.86
N GLY A 112 1.35 6.48 -34.35
CA GLY A 112 1.05 5.32 -33.53
C GLY A 112 2.20 4.92 -32.61
N LEU A 113 3.46 5.02 -33.06
CA LEU A 113 4.63 4.73 -32.24
C LEU A 113 4.85 5.79 -31.15
N VAL A 114 4.58 7.06 -31.45
CA VAL A 114 4.62 8.15 -30.46
C VAL A 114 3.45 8.04 -29.46
N PHE A 115 2.27 7.59 -29.88
CA PHE A 115 1.16 7.29 -28.98
C PHE A 115 1.43 6.09 -28.09
N VAL A 116 2.03 5.01 -28.61
CA VAL A 116 2.45 3.85 -27.81
C VAL A 116 3.57 4.24 -26.83
N PHE A 117 4.52 5.08 -27.25
CA PHE A 117 5.58 5.58 -26.37
C PHE A 117 5.04 6.56 -25.32
N ALA A 118 4.11 7.44 -25.68
CA ALA A 118 3.45 8.35 -24.75
C ALA A 118 2.52 7.60 -23.78
N ALA A 119 1.82 6.56 -24.23
CA ALA A 119 0.98 5.70 -23.39
C ALA A 119 1.81 4.81 -22.46
N SER A 120 2.96 4.31 -22.91
CA SER A 120 3.89 3.57 -22.05
C SER A 120 4.62 4.49 -21.07
N VAL A 121 4.91 5.74 -21.44
CA VAL A 121 5.39 6.77 -20.51
C VAL A 121 4.28 7.20 -19.53
N PHE A 122 3.01 7.27 -19.96
CA PHE A 122 1.87 7.52 -19.06
C PHE A 122 1.61 6.33 -18.11
N LEU A 123 1.81 5.09 -18.56
CA LEU A 123 1.72 3.87 -17.74
C LEU A 123 2.91 3.74 -16.77
N VAL A 124 4.06 4.31 -17.09
CA VAL A 124 5.24 4.36 -16.20
C VAL A 124 5.18 5.53 -15.21
N ILE A 125 4.45 6.61 -15.52
CA ILE A 125 4.27 7.77 -14.63
C ILE A 125 3.02 7.62 -13.75
N ASN A 126 1.97 6.91 -14.19
CA ASN A 126 0.88 6.46 -13.32
C ASN A 126 1.31 5.19 -12.58
N ASN A 127 2.23 5.34 -11.64
CA ASN A 127 2.41 4.34 -10.62
C ASN A 127 1.17 4.43 -9.72
N ASN A 128 0.14 3.61 -10.01
CA ASN A 128 -1.12 3.49 -9.25
C ASN A 128 -0.92 2.95 -7.82
N GLY A 129 0.28 3.06 -7.27
CA GLY A 129 0.54 2.75 -5.87
C GLY A 129 -0.15 3.77 -4.97
N VAL A 130 -0.53 3.32 -3.79
CA VAL A 130 -0.84 4.18 -2.66
C VAL A 130 0.30 5.21 -2.49
N GLU A 131 0.02 6.50 -2.25
CA GLU A 131 1.03 7.54 -1.97
C GLU A 131 1.73 7.34 -0.59
N ALA A 132 2.09 6.10 -0.25
CA ALA A 132 2.91 5.73 0.90
C ALA A 132 4.41 5.74 0.58
N SER A 133 4.87 6.61 -0.33
CA SER A 133 6.30 6.86 -0.44
C SER A 133 6.83 7.32 0.92
N HIS A 134 8.04 6.88 1.30
CA HIS A 134 8.84 7.61 2.30
C HIS A 134 9.28 8.95 1.69
N ASN A 135 8.32 9.79 1.26
CA ASN A 135 8.58 11.18 1.04
C ASN A 135 8.85 11.77 2.41
N ILE A 136 10.14 11.90 2.73
CA ILE A 136 10.56 12.53 3.96
C ILE A 136 10.31 14.03 3.82
N TYR A 137 9.21 14.50 4.39
CA TYR A 137 8.87 15.91 4.44
C TYR A 137 9.61 16.60 5.60
N SER A 138 10.93 16.73 5.47
CA SER A 138 11.81 17.24 6.56
C SER A 138 11.35 18.56 7.18
N ARG A 139 10.70 19.45 6.41
CA ARG A 139 10.14 20.72 6.89
C ARG A 139 8.87 20.57 7.74
N LEU A 140 8.15 19.45 7.62
CA LEU A 140 6.87 19.20 8.28
C LEU A 140 6.99 18.27 9.50
N GLN A 141 8.13 17.57 9.67
CA GLN A 141 8.35 16.59 10.74
C GLN A 141 8.21 17.14 12.17
N ASN A 142 8.44 18.45 12.34
CA ASN A 142 8.35 19.17 13.62
C ASN A 142 7.22 20.20 13.63
N ALA A 143 6.25 20.10 12.70
CA ALA A 143 5.09 20.97 12.68
C ALA A 143 3.99 20.36 13.56
N ALA A 144 4.10 20.61 14.87
CA ALA A 144 3.08 20.19 15.83
C ALA A 144 1.73 20.86 15.49
N ALA A 145 0.65 20.09 15.59
CA ALA A 145 -0.69 20.62 15.44
C ALA A 145 -1.09 21.36 16.73
N VAL A 146 -1.53 22.62 16.58
CA VAL A 146 -2.10 23.40 17.69
C VAL A 146 -3.54 22.96 17.98
N GLU A 147 -4.25 22.55 16.92
CA GLU A 147 -5.62 22.06 16.98
C GLU A 147 -5.76 20.86 16.04
N VAL A 148 -6.42 19.79 16.50
CA VAL A 148 -6.68 18.58 15.71
C VAL A 148 -8.09 18.66 15.15
N LYS A 149 -8.22 18.72 13.82
CA LYS A 149 -9.54 18.73 13.17
C LYS A 149 -10.23 17.39 13.37
N GLN A 150 -11.47 17.44 13.82
CA GLN A 150 -12.29 16.26 14.09
C GLN A 150 -13.00 15.71 12.85
N LEU A 151 -13.23 16.56 11.85
CA LEU A 151 -13.75 16.12 10.55
C LEU A 151 -12.86 14.98 10.01
N HIS A 152 -13.47 13.90 9.54
CA HIS A 152 -12.82 12.68 9.02
C HIS A 152 -12.08 11.82 10.03
N ARG A 153 -11.98 12.21 11.31
CA ARG A 153 -11.50 11.31 12.35
C ARG A 153 -12.50 10.18 12.55
N THR A 154 -11.97 9.01 12.80
CA THR A 154 -12.74 7.79 13.02
C THR A 154 -13.36 7.81 14.42
N GLY A 155 -14.54 7.21 14.55
CA GLY A 155 -15.25 7.06 15.80
C GLY A 155 -14.81 5.81 16.56
N TYR A 156 -14.49 4.72 15.87
CA TYR A 156 -14.17 3.43 16.51
C TYR A 156 -12.91 2.72 16.01
N HIS A 157 -12.27 3.19 14.94
CA HIS A 157 -10.93 2.70 14.59
C HIS A 157 -9.86 3.24 15.54
N PHE A 158 -8.81 2.46 15.77
CA PHE A 158 -7.71 2.92 16.59
C PHE A 158 -6.91 4.00 15.86
N GLN A 159 -6.75 5.15 16.52
CA GLN A 159 -5.84 6.20 16.12
C GLN A 159 -5.29 6.96 17.34
N PRO A 160 -4.07 7.52 17.26
CA PRO A 160 -3.56 8.36 18.33
C PRO A 160 -4.36 9.68 18.44
N PRO A 161 -4.29 10.37 19.58
CA PRO A 161 -4.96 11.67 19.77
C PRO A 161 -4.59 12.72 18.70
N LYS A 162 -3.31 12.74 18.28
CA LYS A 162 -2.74 13.62 17.24
C LYS A 162 -1.69 12.86 16.43
N HIS A 163 -1.21 13.43 15.34
CA HIS A 163 -0.01 13.02 14.58
C HIS A 163 -0.07 11.65 13.83
N TRP A 164 1.10 11.09 13.45
CA TRP A 164 1.29 9.98 12.49
C TRP A 164 1.51 8.59 13.16
N ILE A 165 1.02 7.47 12.58
CA ILE A 165 1.09 6.09 13.15
C ILE A 165 1.45 4.91 12.17
N ASN A 166 2.11 3.82 12.64
CA ASN A 166 2.03 2.39 12.14
C ASN A 166 2.30 1.35 13.28
N ALA A 167 1.94 0.04 13.25
CA ALA A 167 1.93 -0.78 14.50
C ALA A 167 2.44 -2.25 14.48
N PRO A 168 3.08 -2.72 15.59
CA PRO A 168 3.06 -4.13 16.06
C PRO A 168 2.44 -4.39 17.48
N MET A 169 2.01 -5.64 17.80
CA MET A 169 1.22 -5.99 19.01
C MET A 169 1.83 -7.08 19.92
N TYR A 170 1.41 -7.11 21.19
CA TYR A 170 1.65 -8.12 22.23
C TYR A 170 0.40 -8.45 23.06
N PHE A 171 0.33 -9.64 23.69
CA PHE A 171 -0.77 -10.05 24.58
C PHE A 171 -0.27 -10.80 25.84
N ASN A 172 -0.77 -10.43 27.02
CA ASN A 172 -0.61 -11.17 28.28
C ASN A 172 -1.83 -10.96 29.21
N GLY A 173 -3.02 -11.32 28.74
CA GLY A 173 -4.28 -11.02 29.43
C GLY A 173 -4.74 -9.56 29.26
N ILE A 174 -3.83 -8.69 28.81
CA ILE A 174 -4.08 -7.35 28.28
C ILE A 174 -3.47 -7.31 26.89
N TYR A 175 -4.18 -6.70 25.93
CA TYR A 175 -3.67 -6.44 24.60
C TYR A 175 -2.84 -5.16 24.62
N HIS A 176 -1.61 -5.21 24.11
CA HIS A 176 -0.71 -4.06 24.01
C HIS A 176 -0.48 -3.75 22.53
N LEU A 177 -0.90 -2.57 22.10
CA LEU A 177 -0.59 -2.05 20.78
C LEU A 177 0.60 -1.10 20.90
N PHE A 178 1.73 -1.50 20.33
CA PHE A 178 2.85 -0.60 20.11
C PHE A 178 2.76 -0.05 18.71
N TYR A 179 3.17 1.19 18.51
CA TYR A 179 3.09 1.78 17.20
C TYR A 179 4.12 2.87 16.97
N GLN A 180 4.77 2.84 15.80
CA GLN A 180 5.56 3.98 15.34
C GLN A 180 4.69 5.22 15.37
N TYR A 181 5.20 6.27 16.00
CA TYR A 181 4.51 7.51 16.25
C TYR A 181 5.47 8.68 16.04
N ASN A 182 5.00 9.76 15.40
CA ASN A 182 5.73 11.02 15.40
C ASN A 182 5.17 11.94 16.49
N PRO A 183 5.88 12.15 17.62
CA PRO A 183 5.40 13.03 18.68
C PRO A 183 5.39 14.51 18.30
N LYS A 184 5.98 14.90 17.17
CA LYS A 184 6.21 16.30 16.77
C LYS A 184 5.49 16.74 15.49
N GLY A 185 4.70 15.89 14.85
CA GLY A 185 3.94 16.30 13.66
C GLY A 185 3.19 15.17 12.96
N ALA A 186 2.27 15.56 12.06
CA ALA A 186 1.38 14.63 11.35
C ALA A 186 1.98 13.94 10.13
N VAL A 187 3.30 14.06 9.90
CA VAL A 187 4.02 13.35 8.83
C VAL A 187 5.06 12.41 9.43
N TRP A 188 5.57 11.45 8.64
CA TRP A 188 6.63 10.54 9.06
C TRP A 188 7.92 11.27 9.51
N GLY A 189 8.41 11.01 10.72
CA GLY A 189 9.65 11.54 11.29
C GLY A 189 9.70 11.45 12.82
N ASN A 190 10.90 11.56 13.43
CA ASN A 190 11.07 11.46 14.89
C ASN A 190 10.44 10.20 15.51
N ILE A 191 10.54 9.06 14.81
CA ILE A 191 9.78 7.86 15.16
C ILE A 191 10.13 7.34 16.55
N VAL A 192 9.10 7.18 17.38
CA VAL A 192 9.09 6.44 18.65
C VAL A 192 8.05 5.31 18.58
N TRP A 193 8.11 4.33 19.46
CA TRP A 193 7.01 3.39 19.70
C TRP A 193 6.12 3.95 20.80
N ALA A 194 5.02 4.59 20.41
CA ALA A 194 3.93 4.86 21.33
C ALA A 194 3.22 3.56 21.72
N HIS A 195 2.45 3.60 22.79
CA HIS A 195 1.93 2.41 23.44
C HIS A 195 0.51 2.66 23.93
N SER A 196 -0.41 1.75 23.61
CA SER A 196 -1.75 1.70 24.19
C SER A 196 -2.08 0.29 24.64
N VAL A 197 -2.96 0.17 25.62
CA VAL A 197 -3.45 -1.11 26.14
C VAL A 197 -4.95 -1.20 26.05
N SER A 198 -5.45 -2.43 25.92
CA SER A 198 -6.88 -2.74 25.84
C SER A 198 -7.18 -4.10 26.46
N LYS A 199 -8.40 -4.28 26.95
CA LYS A 199 -8.92 -5.59 27.41
C LYS A 199 -9.78 -6.29 26.35
N ASP A 200 -10.22 -5.56 25.33
CA ASP A 200 -11.22 -6.03 24.36
C ASP A 200 -10.86 -5.67 22.91
N LEU A 201 -9.70 -5.06 22.68
CA LEU A 201 -9.20 -4.56 21.39
C LEU A 201 -10.01 -3.39 20.80
N ILE A 202 -10.98 -2.85 21.53
CA ILE A 202 -11.87 -1.76 21.10
C ILE A 202 -11.68 -0.52 21.96
N ASN A 203 -11.63 -0.68 23.28
CA ASN A 203 -11.40 0.39 24.24
C ASN A 203 -9.91 0.48 24.56
N TRP A 204 -9.30 1.63 24.28
CA TRP A 204 -7.86 1.82 24.36
C TRP A 204 -7.47 2.91 25.36
N GLU A 205 -6.59 2.54 26.29
CA GLU A 205 -5.89 3.46 27.17
C GLU A 205 -4.49 3.70 26.61
N ALA A 206 -4.16 4.95 26.29
CA ALA A 206 -2.80 5.26 25.87
C ALA A 206 -1.88 5.40 27.09
N LEU A 207 -0.61 5.03 26.88
CA LEU A 207 0.46 5.01 27.84
C LEU A 207 1.63 5.86 27.32
N PRO A 208 2.62 6.19 28.17
CA PRO A 208 3.85 6.82 27.70
C PRO A 208 4.55 5.99 26.61
N PRO A 209 5.27 6.63 25.66
CA PRO A 209 6.02 5.90 24.65
C PRO A 209 7.01 4.89 25.25
N ALA A 210 6.91 3.64 24.81
CA ALA A 210 7.68 2.53 25.35
C ALA A 210 9.13 2.52 24.85
N ILE A 211 9.35 2.80 23.56
CA ILE A 211 10.68 2.76 22.94
C ILE A 211 10.91 4.06 22.17
N TYR A 212 12.00 4.75 22.42
CA TYR A 212 12.36 6.00 21.75
C TYR A 212 13.88 6.11 21.57
N PRO A 213 14.39 6.90 20.62
CA PRO A 213 15.83 7.10 20.43
C PRO A 213 16.51 7.57 21.71
N SER A 214 17.44 6.78 22.24
CA SER A 214 18.18 7.17 23.46
C SER A 214 19.57 6.54 23.62
N LYS A 215 19.94 5.60 22.75
CA LYS A 215 21.25 4.93 22.81
C LYS A 215 21.91 4.90 21.42
N PRO A 216 23.23 4.68 21.31
CA PRO A 216 23.93 4.74 20.02
C PRO A 216 23.36 3.83 18.92
N PHE A 217 22.75 2.70 19.30
CA PHE A 217 22.17 1.72 18.38
C PHE A 217 20.77 2.08 17.85
N ASP A 218 20.15 3.15 18.33
CA ASP A 218 18.85 3.64 17.85
C ASP A 218 18.71 5.16 17.82
N ILE A 219 19.84 5.88 17.93
CA ILE A 219 19.89 7.34 18.06
C ILE A 219 19.20 8.08 16.92
N ASN A 220 19.13 7.48 15.73
CA ASN A 220 18.51 8.06 14.54
C ASN A 220 17.06 7.57 14.30
N GLY A 221 16.52 6.67 15.13
CA GLY A 221 15.14 6.21 15.01
C GLY A 221 14.90 4.79 15.54
N THR A 222 13.69 4.55 16.05
CA THR A 222 13.22 3.24 16.52
C THR A 222 12.09 2.74 15.61
N TRP A 223 12.45 1.93 14.61
CA TRP A 223 11.55 1.42 13.57
C TRP A 223 10.86 0.12 13.99
N SER A 224 10.05 -0.45 13.09
CA SER A 224 9.16 -1.58 13.36
C SER A 224 9.89 -2.83 13.87
N GLY A 225 9.09 -3.70 14.47
CA GLY A 225 9.55 -4.90 15.17
C GLY A 225 8.38 -5.74 15.61
N SER A 226 8.61 -6.72 16.47
CA SER A 226 7.58 -7.63 16.97
C SER A 226 7.89 -8.06 18.40
N ALA A 227 6.85 -8.47 19.13
CA ALA A 227 7.00 -9.04 20.46
C ALA A 227 7.05 -10.57 20.42
N THR A 228 7.77 -11.18 21.36
CA THR A 228 7.78 -12.63 21.61
C THR A 228 7.57 -12.87 23.10
N ILE A 229 6.74 -13.86 23.46
CA ILE A 229 6.62 -14.33 24.84
C ILE A 229 7.62 -15.47 25.02
N LEU A 230 8.67 -15.23 25.81
CA LEU A 230 9.61 -16.29 26.18
C LEU A 230 9.04 -17.17 27.31
N PRO A 231 9.55 -18.40 27.48
CA PRO A 231 9.23 -19.26 28.62
C PRO A 231 9.33 -18.52 29.96
N GLY A 232 8.38 -18.82 30.85
CA GLY A 232 8.23 -18.09 32.12
C GLY A 232 7.48 -16.76 32.00
N ASN A 233 6.68 -16.58 30.94
CA ASN A 233 5.87 -15.39 30.67
C ASN A 233 6.69 -14.08 30.60
N LYS A 234 7.80 -14.13 29.85
CA LYS A 234 8.72 -12.99 29.72
C LYS A 234 8.59 -12.36 28.32
N PRO A 235 7.76 -11.31 28.16
CA PRO A 235 7.78 -10.50 26.94
C PRO A 235 9.17 -9.95 26.64
N ILE A 236 9.51 -10.00 25.36
CA ILE A 236 10.66 -9.31 24.77
C ILE A 236 10.23 -8.71 23.43
N ILE A 237 10.66 -7.49 23.16
CA ILE A 237 10.47 -6.84 21.86
C ILE A 237 11.76 -6.93 21.09
N LEU A 238 11.69 -7.39 19.84
CA LEU A 238 12.73 -7.20 18.83
C LEU A 238 12.32 -6.04 17.93
N TYR A 239 13.22 -5.11 17.65
CA TYR A 239 12.92 -3.95 16.79
C TYR A 239 14.13 -3.48 16.01
N THR A 240 13.90 -2.76 14.91
CA THR A 240 14.97 -2.16 14.14
C THR A 240 15.34 -0.78 14.70
N GLY A 241 16.59 -0.57 15.08
CA GLY A 241 17.15 0.76 15.36
C GLY A 241 17.97 1.29 14.20
N LEU A 242 18.05 2.62 14.10
CA LEU A 242 19.02 3.30 13.26
C LEU A 242 20.20 3.78 14.10
N ASP A 243 21.38 3.22 13.86
CA ASP A 243 22.60 3.63 14.56
C ASP A 243 23.12 4.99 14.09
N ALA A 244 24.24 5.45 14.68
CA ALA A 244 24.88 6.72 14.33
C ALA A 244 25.22 6.85 12.82
N ASP A 245 25.55 5.73 12.16
CA ASP A 245 25.85 5.64 10.73
C ASP A 245 24.59 5.43 9.87
N LYS A 246 23.40 5.50 10.47
CA LYS A 246 22.08 5.28 9.85
C LYS A 246 21.93 3.88 9.25
N ARG A 247 22.67 2.90 9.77
CA ARG A 247 22.47 1.48 9.44
C ARG A 247 21.26 0.96 10.21
N GLN A 248 20.45 0.15 9.55
CA GLN A 248 19.38 -0.59 10.18
C GLN A 248 19.97 -1.82 10.88
N ILE A 249 19.80 -1.89 12.20
CA ILE A 249 20.31 -2.95 13.08
C ILE A 249 19.18 -3.45 13.98
N GLN A 250 19.24 -4.72 14.40
CA GLN A 250 18.16 -5.31 15.21
C GLN A 250 18.55 -5.30 16.68
N ASN A 251 17.71 -4.67 17.46
CA ASN A 251 17.84 -4.47 18.89
C ASN A 251 16.74 -5.22 19.63
N TYR A 252 16.87 -5.29 20.95
CA TYR A 252 15.81 -5.76 21.82
C TYR A 252 15.55 -4.84 23.01
N ALA A 253 14.32 -4.91 23.51
CA ALA A 253 13.88 -4.25 24.72
C ALA A 253 13.13 -5.25 25.61
N VAL A 254 13.24 -5.07 26.92
CA VAL A 254 12.55 -5.88 27.95
C VAL A 254 11.80 -4.96 28.91
N PRO A 255 10.67 -5.37 29.49
CA PRO A 255 10.02 -4.57 30.53
C PRO A 255 10.95 -4.31 31.72
N ALA A 256 10.90 -3.11 32.28
CA ALA A 256 11.59 -2.78 33.53
C ALA A 256 10.97 -3.53 34.72
N ASN A 257 9.66 -3.77 34.68
CA ASN A 257 8.91 -4.50 35.69
C ASN A 257 7.94 -5.48 35.02
N TYR A 258 8.27 -6.77 35.05
CA TYR A 258 7.40 -7.84 34.52
C TYR A 258 6.09 -8.02 35.30
N SER A 259 5.99 -7.46 36.51
CA SER A 259 4.76 -7.49 37.31
C SER A 259 3.82 -6.31 37.00
N ASP A 260 4.26 -5.32 36.22
CA ASP A 260 3.37 -4.26 35.73
C ASP A 260 2.48 -4.83 34.61
N PRO A 261 1.16 -5.00 34.82
CA PRO A 261 0.28 -5.54 33.79
C PRO A 261 0.25 -4.67 32.52
N PHE A 262 0.58 -3.38 32.62
CA PHE A 262 0.56 -2.47 31.48
C PHE A 262 1.92 -2.34 30.81
N LEU A 263 2.99 -2.92 31.38
CA LEU A 263 4.35 -2.90 30.84
C LEU A 263 4.77 -1.50 30.37
N ARG A 264 4.61 -0.48 31.23
CA ARG A 264 4.79 0.93 30.84
C ARG A 264 6.23 1.27 30.49
N GLU A 265 7.18 0.74 31.26
CA GLU A 265 8.60 1.06 31.13
C GLU A 265 9.39 -0.09 30.50
N TRP A 266 10.23 0.24 29.52
CA TRP A 266 11.07 -0.71 28.80
C TRP A 266 12.55 -0.34 28.88
N ILE A 267 13.36 -1.32 29.26
CA ILE A 267 14.82 -1.24 29.28
C ILE A 267 15.33 -1.72 27.93
N LYS A 268 16.19 -0.91 27.30
CA LYS A 268 17.00 -1.30 26.14
C LYS A 268 18.41 -1.63 26.63
N PRO A 269 18.81 -2.90 26.73
CA PRO A 269 20.09 -3.25 27.33
C PRO A 269 21.30 -2.79 26.51
N ASP A 270 22.45 -2.66 27.16
CA ASP A 270 23.69 -2.12 26.57
C ASP A 270 24.45 -3.12 25.68
N ASP A 271 24.06 -4.39 25.69
CA ASP A 271 24.57 -5.44 24.79
C ASP A 271 23.89 -5.43 23.41
N ASN A 272 23.04 -4.44 23.12
CA ASN A 272 22.53 -4.17 21.78
C ASN A 272 23.62 -3.60 20.83
N PRO A 273 23.54 -3.85 19.51
CA PRO A 273 22.52 -4.65 18.81
C PRO A 273 22.73 -6.16 18.88
N LEU A 274 21.65 -6.93 18.74
CA LEU A 274 21.69 -8.40 18.63
C LEU A 274 22.10 -8.88 17.24
N VAL A 275 21.62 -8.20 16.20
CA VAL A 275 21.86 -8.58 14.80
C VAL A 275 22.22 -7.36 13.97
N VAL A 276 23.34 -7.46 13.27
CA VAL A 276 23.82 -6.44 12.33
C VAL A 276 23.88 -6.99 10.90
N PRO A 277 23.69 -6.15 9.87
CA PRO A 277 23.85 -6.60 8.49
C PRO A 277 25.31 -7.00 8.22
N SER A 278 25.53 -8.17 7.63
CA SER A 278 26.85 -8.57 7.14
C SER A 278 27.34 -7.64 6.01
N GLN A 279 28.64 -7.58 5.73
CA GLN A 279 29.22 -6.71 4.69
C GLN A 279 28.56 -6.85 3.30
N GLU A 280 28.05 -8.03 2.96
CA GLU A 280 27.37 -8.30 1.69
C GLU A 280 25.91 -7.84 1.63
N MET A 281 25.35 -7.43 2.77
CA MET A 281 23.95 -7.00 2.89
C MET A 281 23.84 -5.49 2.80
N ASN A 282 22.73 -5.01 2.23
CA ASN A 282 22.45 -3.59 2.21
C ASN A 282 21.94 -3.15 3.60
N SER A 283 22.77 -2.38 4.31
CA SER A 283 22.47 -1.89 5.67
C SER A 283 21.30 -0.89 5.75
N SER A 284 20.85 -0.34 4.61
CA SER A 284 19.64 0.51 4.53
C SER A 284 18.37 -0.28 4.15
N GLN A 285 18.47 -1.59 4.01
CA GLN A 285 17.40 -2.48 3.55
C GLN A 285 17.45 -3.79 4.35
N PHE A 286 17.38 -3.66 5.67
CA PHE A 286 17.49 -4.74 6.65
C PHE A 286 16.69 -4.41 7.92
N ARG A 287 15.39 -4.73 7.97
CA ARG A 287 14.49 -4.24 9.03
C ARG A 287 13.33 -5.17 9.34
N ASP A 288 12.60 -4.82 10.39
CA ASP A 288 11.32 -5.38 10.80
C ASP A 288 11.40 -6.85 11.23
N PRO A 289 12.08 -7.16 12.36
CA PRO A 289 12.17 -8.52 12.88
C PRO A 289 10.79 -9.07 13.23
N THR A 290 10.55 -10.35 12.89
CA THR A 290 9.29 -11.05 13.18
C THR A 290 9.15 -11.41 14.66
N THR A 291 7.95 -11.81 15.06
CA THR A 291 7.75 -12.67 16.23
C THR A 291 8.62 -13.92 16.06
N ALA A 292 9.31 -14.34 17.11
CA ALA A 292 10.16 -15.51 17.05
C ALA A 292 9.35 -16.80 17.25
N TRP A 293 9.83 -17.90 16.66
CA TRP A 293 9.27 -19.22 16.90
C TRP A 293 10.34 -20.21 17.37
N TRP A 294 9.95 -21.14 18.22
CA TRP A 294 10.83 -22.16 18.77
C TRP A 294 10.71 -23.47 18.01
N HIS A 295 11.83 -24.11 17.67
CA HIS A 295 11.84 -25.47 17.15
C HIS A 295 13.19 -26.16 17.39
N ASN A 296 13.18 -27.39 17.92
CA ASN A 296 14.36 -28.22 18.17
C ASN A 296 15.54 -27.48 18.83
N GLY A 297 15.30 -26.84 19.98
CA GLY A 297 16.38 -26.21 20.75
C GLY A 297 16.81 -24.82 20.27
N HIS A 298 16.17 -24.27 19.24
CA HIS A 298 16.51 -22.97 18.70
C HIS A 298 15.28 -22.08 18.48
N TRP A 299 15.39 -20.82 18.90
CA TRP A 299 14.58 -19.73 18.40
C TRP A 299 14.95 -19.37 16.97
N ARG A 300 13.98 -18.90 16.21
CA ARG A 300 14.13 -18.38 14.85
C ARG A 300 13.39 -17.07 14.69
N ILE A 301 13.98 -16.16 13.91
CA ILE A 301 13.35 -14.91 13.47
C ILE A 301 13.64 -14.68 11.99
N LEU A 302 12.76 -13.93 11.34
CA LEU A 302 13.04 -13.34 10.04
C LEU A 302 13.31 -11.85 10.19
N VAL A 303 14.18 -11.33 9.34
CA VAL A 303 14.36 -9.89 9.12
C VAL A 303 14.17 -9.62 7.64
N GLY A 304 13.32 -8.64 7.32
CA GLY A 304 13.04 -8.22 5.96
C GLY A 304 14.27 -7.59 5.32
N GLY A 305 14.46 -7.80 4.03
CA GLY A 305 15.56 -7.19 3.31
C GLY A 305 15.47 -7.37 1.80
N LYS A 306 16.54 -6.94 1.11
CA LYS A 306 16.72 -7.20 -0.32
C LYS A 306 18.15 -7.55 -0.68
N ARG A 307 18.30 -8.32 -1.75
CA ARG A 307 19.58 -8.56 -2.42
C ARG A 307 19.40 -8.26 -3.91
N LYS A 308 19.95 -7.13 -4.36
CA LYS A 308 19.65 -6.54 -5.68
C LYS A 308 18.13 -6.32 -5.80
N HIS A 309 17.47 -6.89 -6.80
CA HIS A 309 16.02 -6.78 -7.03
C HIS A 309 15.18 -7.89 -6.37
N ARG A 310 15.82 -8.77 -5.58
CA ARG A 310 15.15 -9.90 -4.93
C ARG A 310 14.88 -9.60 -3.47
N GLY A 311 13.62 -9.71 -3.07
CA GLY A 311 13.20 -9.61 -1.68
C GLY A 311 13.65 -10.83 -0.88
N MET A 312 13.98 -10.60 0.38
CA MET A 312 14.63 -11.58 1.25
C MET A 312 13.95 -11.63 2.61
N ALA A 313 13.62 -12.84 3.06
CA ALA A 313 13.33 -13.12 4.47
C ALA A 313 14.59 -13.74 5.10
N TRP A 314 15.46 -12.90 5.66
CA TRP A 314 16.73 -13.34 6.26
C TRP A 314 16.46 -14.08 7.56
N LEU A 315 16.86 -15.35 7.62
CA LEU A 315 16.64 -16.20 8.79
C LEU A 315 17.84 -16.12 9.76
N TYR A 316 17.54 -16.00 11.05
CA TYR A 316 18.50 -16.09 12.14
C TYR A 316 18.05 -17.13 13.17
N ARG A 317 19.01 -17.76 13.84
CA ARG A 317 18.79 -18.77 14.89
C ARG A 317 19.48 -18.37 16.18
N SER A 318 18.88 -18.69 17.32
CA SER A 318 19.46 -18.46 18.65
C SER A 318 19.04 -19.56 19.62
N ILE A 319 19.91 -19.92 20.56
CA ILE A 319 19.56 -20.85 21.65
C ILE A 319 19.00 -20.13 22.88
N ASP A 320 19.40 -18.89 23.10
CA ASP A 320 19.19 -18.13 24.34
C ASP A 320 18.50 -16.77 24.12
N PHE A 321 18.11 -16.48 22.88
CA PHE A 321 17.51 -15.22 22.44
C PHE A 321 18.47 -14.01 22.47
N LYS A 322 19.73 -14.21 22.83
CA LYS A 322 20.76 -13.16 22.90
C LYS A 322 21.74 -13.26 21.74
N TYR A 323 22.34 -14.43 21.53
CA TYR A 323 23.27 -14.62 20.45
C TYR A 323 22.56 -15.18 19.23
N TRP A 324 22.50 -14.39 18.16
CA TRP A 324 21.81 -14.74 16.92
C TRP A 324 22.80 -15.00 15.79
N VAL A 325 22.69 -16.18 15.18
CA VAL A 325 23.52 -16.60 14.05
C VAL A 325 22.67 -16.61 12.80
N LYS A 326 23.13 -15.94 11.75
CA LYS A 326 22.49 -15.94 10.43
C LYS A 326 22.50 -17.37 9.86
N ALA A 327 21.34 -17.84 9.39
CA ALA A 327 21.27 -19.12 8.68
C ALA A 327 21.99 -19.03 7.32
N LYS A 328 22.47 -20.19 6.83
CA LYS A 328 23.19 -20.29 5.54
C LYS A 328 22.36 -19.77 4.36
N HIS A 329 21.04 -19.95 4.42
CA HIS A 329 20.09 -19.52 3.40
C HIS A 329 18.96 -18.71 4.05
N PRO A 330 18.32 -17.76 3.31
CA PRO A 330 17.07 -17.17 3.78
C PRO A 330 16.00 -18.25 3.91
N LEU A 331 14.99 -18.01 4.76
CA LEU A 331 13.83 -18.89 4.85
C LEU A 331 13.13 -18.98 3.48
N HIS A 332 12.94 -17.81 2.85
CA HIS A 332 12.38 -17.64 1.51
C HIS A 332 12.87 -16.34 0.84
N SER A 333 12.75 -16.26 -0.49
CA SER A 333 13.07 -15.07 -1.28
C SER A 333 12.41 -15.14 -2.66
N ALA A 334 11.93 -14.02 -3.20
CA ALA A 334 11.34 -13.97 -4.55
C ALA A 334 12.02 -12.91 -5.45
N PRO A 335 12.34 -13.22 -6.72
CA PRO A 335 12.91 -12.26 -7.67
C PRO A 335 11.94 -11.12 -7.99
N GLU A 336 12.47 -9.97 -8.40
CA GLU A 336 11.71 -8.80 -8.91
C GLU A 336 10.59 -8.28 -7.96
N THR A 337 10.72 -8.53 -6.66
CA THR A 337 9.78 -8.06 -5.63
C THR A 337 10.32 -6.88 -4.82
N GLY A 338 11.60 -6.51 -4.99
CA GLY A 338 12.18 -5.36 -4.31
C GLY A 338 12.49 -5.59 -2.84
N MET A 339 12.27 -4.58 -2.01
CA MET A 339 12.43 -4.68 -0.55
C MET A 339 11.21 -5.34 0.09
N TRP A 340 11.46 -6.33 0.94
CA TRP A 340 10.45 -6.91 1.82
C TRP A 340 10.50 -6.22 3.17
N GLU A 341 9.41 -5.53 3.50
CA GLU A 341 9.14 -4.91 4.80
C GLU A 341 8.19 -5.79 5.60
N CYS A 342 8.22 -5.63 6.92
CA CYS A 342 7.29 -6.24 7.87
C CYS A 342 6.93 -7.68 7.51
N PRO A 343 7.93 -8.59 7.35
CA PRO A 343 7.62 -9.99 7.19
C PRO A 343 6.79 -10.46 8.39
N ASP A 344 5.90 -11.41 8.16
CA ASP A 344 5.23 -12.16 9.20
C ASP A 344 5.17 -13.63 8.77
N PHE A 345 5.46 -14.53 9.70
CA PHE A 345 5.55 -15.96 9.44
C PHE A 345 4.86 -16.73 10.54
N PHE A 346 3.74 -17.37 10.20
CA PHE A 346 2.88 -18.00 11.19
C PHE A 346 2.13 -19.21 10.62
N PRO A 347 1.78 -20.17 11.49
CA PRO A 347 0.89 -21.27 11.14
C PRO A 347 -0.59 -20.90 11.31
N LEU A 348 -1.44 -21.53 10.51
CA LEU A 348 -2.88 -21.63 10.70
C LEU A 348 -3.30 -23.10 10.68
N ALA A 349 -4.28 -23.46 11.51
CA ALA A 349 -4.85 -24.81 11.53
C ALA A 349 -5.54 -25.12 10.19
N LEU A 350 -5.39 -26.35 9.69
CA LEU A 350 -6.05 -26.78 8.45
C LEU A 350 -7.57 -26.86 8.57
N ASN A 351 -8.10 -27.04 9.79
CA ASN A 351 -9.51 -27.20 10.05
C ASN A 351 -10.00 -26.20 11.10
N GLY A 352 -11.19 -25.64 10.86
CA GLY A 352 -11.85 -24.72 11.79
C GLY A 352 -11.29 -23.29 11.74
N ARG A 353 -11.67 -22.50 12.74
CA ARG A 353 -11.32 -21.07 12.86
C ARG A 353 -10.32 -20.76 13.98
N SER A 354 -9.79 -21.80 14.62
CA SER A 354 -8.87 -21.62 15.75
C SER A 354 -7.49 -21.19 15.25
N GLY A 355 -6.94 -20.17 15.90
CA GLY A 355 -5.52 -19.84 15.80
C GLY A 355 -4.66 -20.86 16.51
N VAL A 356 -3.38 -20.86 16.16
CA VAL A 356 -2.34 -21.70 16.78
C VAL A 356 -1.11 -20.86 17.09
N ASP A 357 -0.35 -21.29 18.10
CA ASP A 357 0.91 -20.66 18.48
C ASP A 357 1.89 -20.59 17.29
N THR A 358 2.71 -19.54 17.25
CA THR A 358 3.67 -19.30 16.15
C THR A 358 4.73 -20.40 16.04
N SER A 359 4.98 -21.16 17.11
CA SER A 359 5.90 -22.32 17.13
C SER A 359 5.25 -23.63 16.69
N LYS A 360 3.94 -23.66 16.40
CA LYS A 360 3.26 -24.89 15.97
C LYS A 360 3.76 -25.33 14.59
N VAL A 361 4.29 -26.55 14.54
CA VAL A 361 4.65 -27.26 13.32
C VAL A 361 3.96 -28.62 13.29
N GLY A 362 3.63 -29.12 12.10
CA GLY A 362 2.92 -30.40 11.96
C GLY A 362 2.23 -30.52 10.62
N GLU A 363 1.60 -31.67 10.39
CA GLU A 363 0.77 -31.92 9.21
C GLU A 363 -0.64 -31.33 9.34
N ASP A 364 -1.02 -30.89 10.55
CA ASP A 364 -2.31 -30.28 10.89
C ASP A 364 -2.34 -28.76 10.67
N VAL A 365 -1.24 -28.16 10.20
CA VAL A 365 -1.12 -26.72 9.97
C VAL A 365 -0.57 -26.37 8.59
N LYS A 366 -0.99 -25.22 8.07
CA LYS A 366 -0.38 -24.54 6.92
C LYS A 366 0.42 -23.34 7.40
N HIS A 367 1.57 -23.06 6.80
CA HIS A 367 2.35 -21.87 7.11
C HIS A 367 2.07 -20.76 6.10
N ILE A 368 1.96 -19.55 6.61
CA ILE A 368 1.72 -18.34 5.86
C ILE A 368 3.00 -17.51 5.96
N LEU A 369 3.54 -17.10 4.81
CA LEU A 369 4.58 -16.09 4.76
C LEU A 369 3.97 -14.84 4.13
N LYS A 370 3.85 -13.79 4.93
CA LYS A 370 3.38 -12.47 4.53
C LYS A 370 4.54 -11.50 4.46
N VAL A 371 4.52 -10.61 3.47
CA VAL A 371 5.48 -9.50 3.31
C VAL A 371 4.79 -8.25 2.79
N SER A 372 5.28 -7.09 3.18
CA SER A 372 4.88 -5.80 2.62
C SER A 372 5.93 -5.36 1.59
N LEU A 373 5.51 -5.07 0.35
CA LEU A 373 6.44 -4.69 -0.72
C LEU A 373 6.58 -3.16 -0.80
N ASP A 374 7.78 -2.68 -0.48
CA ASP A 374 8.13 -1.25 -0.51
C ASP A 374 7.87 -0.61 -1.89
N GLU A 375 8.00 -1.38 -2.97
CA GLU A 375 7.85 -0.87 -4.34
C GLU A 375 6.39 -0.69 -4.77
N THR A 376 5.48 -1.59 -4.36
CA THR A 376 4.07 -1.53 -4.77
C THR A 376 3.16 -0.90 -3.72
N ARG A 377 3.63 -0.80 -2.46
CA ARG A 377 2.84 -0.36 -1.30
C ARG A 377 1.62 -1.25 -1.03
N TYR A 378 1.72 -2.50 -1.44
CA TYR A 378 0.78 -3.55 -1.10
C TYR A 378 1.50 -4.64 -0.31
N GLU A 379 0.72 -5.40 0.44
CA GLU A 379 1.19 -6.61 1.06
C GLU A 379 0.67 -7.85 0.37
N TYR A 380 1.50 -8.88 0.39
CA TYR A 380 1.25 -10.15 -0.26
C TYR A 380 1.56 -11.25 0.73
N TYR A 381 0.85 -12.37 0.57
CA TYR A 381 1.18 -13.57 1.29
C TYR A 381 1.16 -14.77 0.36
N THR A 382 1.90 -15.79 0.79
CA THR A 382 1.80 -17.13 0.22
C THR A 382 1.40 -18.11 1.30
N LEU A 383 0.76 -19.19 0.89
CA LEU A 383 0.56 -20.37 1.73
C LEU A 383 1.55 -21.45 1.29
N GLY A 384 2.05 -22.23 2.24
CA GLY A 384 3.06 -23.21 1.93
C GLY A 384 3.40 -24.14 3.08
N LYS A 385 4.39 -24.99 2.83
CA LYS A 385 4.92 -25.94 3.82
C LYS A 385 6.22 -25.41 4.37
N TYR A 386 6.32 -25.40 5.70
CA TYR A 386 7.56 -25.16 6.41
C TYR A 386 8.26 -26.48 6.70
N PHE A 387 9.54 -26.57 6.34
CA PHE A 387 10.42 -27.69 6.63
C PHE A 387 11.44 -27.24 7.69
N PRO A 388 11.13 -27.39 8.99
CA PRO A 388 11.92 -26.80 10.05
C PRO A 388 13.32 -27.40 10.18
N GLU A 389 13.51 -28.68 9.84
CA GLU A 389 14.85 -29.32 9.82
C GLU A 389 15.76 -28.76 8.72
N LYS A 390 15.16 -28.21 7.65
CA LYS A 390 15.89 -27.62 6.52
C LYS A 390 15.93 -26.09 6.59
N ASP A 391 15.26 -25.50 7.59
CA ASP A 391 15.07 -24.05 7.69
C ASP A 391 14.55 -23.44 6.37
N ARG A 392 13.57 -24.12 5.75
CA ARG A 392 13.07 -23.76 4.42
C ARG A 392 11.56 -23.69 4.39
N TYR A 393 11.04 -22.61 3.84
CA TYR A 393 9.63 -22.49 3.47
C TYR A 393 9.48 -22.65 1.96
N VAL A 394 8.46 -23.38 1.54
CA VAL A 394 8.13 -23.61 0.12
C VAL A 394 6.66 -23.26 -0.09
N PRO A 395 6.36 -22.18 -0.84
CA PRO A 395 4.99 -21.87 -1.27
C PRO A 395 4.37 -23.04 -2.03
N ASP A 396 3.06 -23.21 -1.90
CA ASP A 396 2.31 -24.14 -2.73
C ASP A 396 2.36 -23.75 -4.20
N ASN A 397 2.23 -24.72 -5.09
CA ASN A 397 2.10 -24.47 -6.53
C ASN A 397 0.85 -23.66 -6.90
N THR A 398 -0.17 -23.64 -6.04
CA THR A 398 -1.38 -22.82 -6.17
C THR A 398 -1.22 -21.40 -5.61
N SER A 399 -0.10 -21.09 -4.96
CA SER A 399 0.16 -19.79 -4.34
C SER A 399 1.18 -19.01 -5.16
N VAL A 400 0.71 -18.01 -5.92
CA VAL A 400 1.59 -17.17 -6.74
C VAL A 400 2.55 -16.37 -5.85
N ASP A 401 3.85 -16.60 -6.03
CA ASP A 401 4.94 -15.98 -5.25
C ASP A 401 5.44 -14.70 -5.94
N GLY A 402 4.78 -13.57 -5.68
CA GLY A 402 5.14 -12.27 -6.24
C GLY A 402 4.00 -11.25 -6.24
N ARG A 403 4.11 -10.22 -7.09
CA ARG A 403 3.16 -9.09 -7.17
C ARG A 403 1.75 -9.44 -7.65
N ALA A 404 1.58 -10.63 -8.22
CA ALA A 404 0.29 -11.20 -8.62
C ALA A 404 -0.25 -12.21 -7.58
N GLY A 405 0.41 -12.31 -6.42
CA GLY A 405 0.00 -13.16 -5.30
C GLY A 405 -1.24 -12.67 -4.58
N LEU A 406 -1.69 -13.48 -3.62
CA LEU A 406 -2.79 -13.14 -2.73
C LEU A 406 -2.40 -11.97 -1.81
N ARG A 407 -3.40 -11.17 -1.46
CA ARG A 407 -3.27 -10.05 -0.51
C ARG A 407 -4.22 -10.29 0.65
N LEU A 408 -3.83 -9.88 1.85
CA LEU A 408 -4.75 -9.90 3.00
C LEU A 408 -5.86 -8.87 2.81
N ASP A 409 -5.57 -7.75 2.16
CA ASP A 409 -6.55 -6.73 1.83
C ASP A 409 -6.16 -6.09 0.48
N TYR A 410 -7.15 -5.83 -0.37
CA TYR A 410 -6.94 -5.34 -1.72
C TYR A 410 -7.00 -3.80 -1.83
N GLY A 411 -7.09 -3.08 -0.71
CA GLY A 411 -7.12 -1.61 -0.64
C GLY A 411 -5.96 -0.96 0.12
N ASN A 412 -6.24 0.13 0.85
CA ASN A 412 -5.30 0.85 1.72
C ASN A 412 -4.98 0.00 2.96
N PHE A 413 -4.02 -0.92 2.83
CA PHE A 413 -3.64 -1.82 3.90
C PHE A 413 -2.16 -2.19 3.76
N TYR A 414 -1.37 -1.87 4.79
CA TYR A 414 0.07 -2.06 4.75
C TYR A 414 0.66 -2.38 6.12
N ALA A 415 1.90 -2.87 6.12
CA ALA A 415 2.69 -3.17 7.31
C ALA A 415 1.96 -4.08 8.33
N SER A 416 1.03 -4.92 7.87
CA SER A 416 0.24 -5.76 8.77
C SER A 416 1.06 -6.76 9.58
N LYS A 417 0.56 -7.09 10.76
CA LYS A 417 1.20 -8.04 11.69
C LYS A 417 0.14 -8.86 12.41
N THR A 418 0.46 -10.14 12.64
CA THR A 418 -0.37 -11.02 13.45
C THR A 418 0.22 -11.30 14.81
N PHE A 419 -0.64 -11.66 15.75
CA PHE A 419 -0.25 -12.32 16.99
C PHE A 419 -1.25 -13.43 17.33
N PHE A 420 -0.82 -14.37 18.16
CA PHE A 420 -1.68 -15.43 18.67
C PHE A 420 -2.23 -15.02 20.04
N ASP A 421 -3.55 -15.08 20.19
CA ASP A 421 -4.26 -14.94 21.45
C ASP A 421 -4.58 -16.35 21.99
N PRO A 422 -3.81 -16.86 22.98
CA PRO A 422 -4.06 -18.16 23.58
C PRO A 422 -5.32 -18.20 24.46
N SER A 423 -5.84 -17.04 24.92
CA SER A 423 -7.03 -17.01 25.76
C SER A 423 -8.31 -17.31 24.97
N LYS A 424 -8.30 -16.95 23.68
CA LYS A 424 -9.42 -17.18 22.76
C LYS A 424 -9.13 -18.23 21.69
N ASN A 425 -7.89 -18.74 21.64
CA ASN A 425 -7.39 -19.57 20.55
C ASN A 425 -7.63 -18.93 19.18
N MET A 426 -7.25 -17.67 19.03
CA MET A 426 -7.44 -16.92 17.78
C MET A 426 -6.12 -16.31 17.33
N ARG A 427 -5.91 -16.26 16.01
CA ARG A 427 -4.86 -15.41 15.44
C ARG A 427 -5.49 -14.10 15.01
N ILE A 428 -4.94 -13.01 15.48
CA ILE A 428 -5.49 -11.67 15.27
C ILE A 428 -4.52 -10.89 14.38
N LEU A 429 -5.06 -10.28 13.34
CA LEU A 429 -4.37 -9.47 12.35
C LEU A 429 -4.68 -7.99 12.58
N TRP A 430 -3.63 -7.18 12.49
CA TRP A 430 -3.69 -5.72 12.44
C TRP A 430 -3.08 -5.23 11.14
N GLY A 431 -3.62 -4.15 10.58
CA GLY A 431 -3.03 -3.47 9.43
C GLY A 431 -3.12 -1.96 9.55
N TRP A 432 -2.13 -1.28 9.00
CA TRP A 432 -2.11 0.17 8.94
C TRP A 432 -2.77 0.63 7.63
N ALA A 433 -3.79 1.47 7.76
CA ALA A 433 -4.41 2.18 6.65
C ALA A 433 -3.86 3.62 6.64
N ASN A 434 -2.90 3.87 5.75
CA ASN A 434 -2.34 5.20 5.56
C ASN A 434 -3.34 6.15 4.88
N GLU A 435 -3.04 7.43 4.90
CA GLU A 435 -3.89 8.46 4.32
C GLU A 435 -3.97 8.39 2.79
N SER A 436 -5.08 8.90 2.25
CA SER A 436 -5.28 9.10 0.80
C SER A 436 -5.43 10.59 0.45
N ASP A 437 -5.39 11.50 1.41
CA ASP A 437 -5.25 12.94 1.17
C ASP A 437 -3.77 13.36 1.16
N ALA A 438 -3.50 14.63 0.96
CA ALA A 438 -2.15 15.13 0.79
C ALA A 438 -1.43 15.36 2.13
N ALA A 439 -0.10 15.29 2.14
CA ALA A 439 0.69 15.59 3.34
C ALA A 439 0.48 17.01 3.92
N ASP A 440 0.07 17.98 3.09
CA ASP A 440 -0.32 19.30 3.58
C ASP A 440 -1.68 19.28 4.29
N ASP A 441 -2.60 18.40 3.85
CA ASP A 441 -3.88 18.14 4.53
C ASP A 441 -3.63 17.42 5.87
N ASP A 442 -2.74 16.40 5.91
CA ASP A 442 -2.28 15.74 7.14
C ASP A 442 -1.83 16.74 8.20
N LYS A 443 -0.96 17.66 7.79
CA LYS A 443 -0.50 18.75 8.65
C LYS A 443 -1.64 19.65 9.08
N ALA A 444 -2.51 20.05 8.17
CA ALA A 444 -3.61 20.96 8.45
C ALA A 444 -4.69 20.36 9.36
N LYS A 445 -4.92 19.04 9.28
CA LYS A 445 -5.83 18.31 10.18
C LYS A 445 -5.16 17.86 11.47
N GLY A 446 -3.83 17.77 11.48
CA GLY A 446 -3.02 17.51 12.66
C GLY A 446 -2.85 16.04 13.03
N TRP A 447 -3.24 15.12 12.15
CA TRP A 447 -3.13 13.68 12.33
C TRP A 447 -3.01 12.97 10.99
N ALA A 448 -2.50 11.73 10.98
CA ALA A 448 -2.41 10.89 9.79
C ALA A 448 -2.26 9.41 10.15
N GLY A 449 -2.95 8.54 9.42
CA GLY A 449 -2.95 7.10 9.58
C GLY A 449 -3.93 6.62 10.64
N VAL A 450 -4.53 5.47 10.37
CA VAL A 450 -5.39 4.73 11.30
C VAL A 450 -4.99 3.26 11.27
N GLN A 451 -5.31 2.51 12.32
CA GLN A 451 -5.28 1.05 12.26
C GLN A 451 -6.65 0.54 11.82
N THR A 452 -6.67 -0.48 10.96
CA THR A 452 -7.90 -1.21 10.67
C THR A 452 -8.44 -1.87 11.93
N ILE A 453 -9.73 -2.19 11.94
CA ILE A 453 -10.29 -3.06 12.97
C ILE A 453 -9.52 -4.39 13.00
N PRO A 454 -9.24 -4.93 14.19
CA PRO A 454 -8.54 -6.21 14.31
C PRO A 454 -9.38 -7.33 13.72
N ARG A 455 -8.73 -8.22 12.98
CA ARG A 455 -9.40 -9.31 12.27
C ARG A 455 -8.94 -10.65 12.81
N VAL A 456 -9.87 -11.55 13.11
CA VAL A 456 -9.55 -12.96 13.32
C VAL A 456 -9.25 -13.58 11.97
N VAL A 457 -8.18 -14.38 11.87
CA VAL A 457 -7.76 -15.00 10.61
C VAL A 457 -7.67 -16.52 10.71
N TRP A 458 -8.14 -17.21 9.67
CA TRP A 458 -8.11 -18.67 9.55
C TRP A 458 -8.00 -19.10 8.07
N LEU A 459 -7.84 -20.39 7.80
CA LEU A 459 -7.77 -20.90 6.43
C LEU A 459 -9.15 -21.10 5.82
N SER A 460 -9.27 -20.84 4.51
CA SER A 460 -10.44 -21.30 3.76
C SER A 460 -10.58 -22.83 3.85
N PRO A 461 -11.80 -23.39 3.73
CA PRO A 461 -11.99 -24.84 3.79
C PRO A 461 -11.18 -25.65 2.78
N ASP A 462 -10.81 -25.05 1.64
CA ASP A 462 -9.96 -25.67 0.62
C ASP A 462 -8.46 -25.37 0.81
N ALA A 463 -8.11 -24.65 1.88
CA ALA A 463 -6.77 -24.24 2.27
C ALA A 463 -5.98 -23.47 1.20
N LYS A 464 -6.66 -22.76 0.30
CA LYS A 464 -6.03 -21.96 -0.78
C LYS A 464 -5.87 -20.48 -0.44
N GLN A 465 -6.53 -19.99 0.60
CA GLN A 465 -6.44 -18.59 1.02
C GLN A 465 -6.69 -18.41 2.51
N VAL A 466 -6.31 -17.26 3.02
CA VAL A 466 -6.66 -16.78 4.37
C VAL A 466 -8.03 -16.09 4.30
N VAL A 467 -8.92 -16.45 5.23
CA VAL A 467 -10.20 -15.80 5.48
C VAL A 467 -10.07 -14.96 6.75
N GLN A 468 -10.74 -13.80 6.77
CA GLN A 468 -10.61 -12.84 7.85
C GLN A 468 -11.97 -12.27 8.25
N TRP A 469 -12.17 -11.95 9.52
CA TRP A 469 -13.40 -11.30 9.97
C TRP A 469 -13.12 -10.37 11.15
N PRO A 470 -13.79 -9.20 11.22
CA PRO A 470 -13.68 -8.32 12.38
C PRO A 470 -13.90 -9.09 13.69
N ILE A 471 -13.11 -8.77 14.70
CA ILE A 471 -13.27 -9.34 16.05
C ILE A 471 -14.70 -9.13 16.56
N LYS A 472 -15.20 -10.09 17.35
CA LYS A 472 -16.57 -10.08 17.85
C LYS A 472 -16.81 -8.91 18.81
N GLU A 473 -15.77 -8.47 19.52
CA GLU A 473 -15.83 -7.35 20.47
C GLU A 473 -16.28 -6.05 19.80
N LEU A 474 -16.02 -5.86 18.50
CA LEU A 474 -16.55 -4.72 17.75
C LEU A 474 -18.08 -4.63 17.84
N GLU A 475 -18.78 -5.78 17.87
CA GLU A 475 -20.24 -5.84 17.89
C GLU A 475 -20.83 -5.21 19.15
N THR A 476 -20.05 -5.03 20.21
CA THR A 476 -20.47 -4.31 21.43
C THR A 476 -20.78 -2.83 21.19
N LEU A 477 -20.27 -2.26 20.09
CA LEU A 477 -20.55 -0.89 19.70
C LEU A 477 -21.85 -0.76 18.89
N ARG A 478 -22.47 -1.86 18.45
CA ARG A 478 -23.71 -1.82 17.67
C ARG A 478 -24.84 -1.17 18.50
N GLY A 479 -25.34 -0.04 18.00
CA GLY A 479 -26.44 0.72 18.57
C GLY A 479 -27.73 0.52 17.79
N GLN A 480 -28.35 1.63 17.36
CA GLN A 480 -29.61 1.62 16.62
C GLN A 480 -29.54 0.71 15.40
N LYS A 481 -30.48 -0.23 15.31
CA LYS A 481 -30.56 -1.27 14.28
C LYS A 481 -31.67 -0.98 13.27
N VAL A 482 -31.39 -1.26 12.00
CA VAL A 482 -32.36 -1.23 10.88
C VAL A 482 -32.24 -2.52 10.09
N ASP A 483 -33.38 -3.11 9.74
CA ASP A 483 -33.47 -4.32 8.92
C ASP A 483 -34.26 -4.03 7.63
N ILE A 484 -33.77 -4.53 6.49
CA ILE A 484 -34.45 -4.54 5.19
C ILE A 484 -34.43 -5.98 4.68
N ASN A 485 -35.59 -6.52 4.31
CA ASN A 485 -35.72 -7.92 3.89
C ASN A 485 -36.47 -8.02 2.57
N ASN A 486 -36.02 -8.92 1.71
CA ASN A 486 -36.62 -9.20 0.40
C ASN A 486 -36.89 -7.95 -0.45
N GLN A 487 -36.00 -6.96 -0.37
CA GLN A 487 -36.12 -5.73 -1.16
C GLN A 487 -35.54 -5.98 -2.55
N ASN A 488 -36.40 -5.96 -3.57
CA ASN A 488 -35.95 -6.02 -4.95
C ASN A 488 -35.39 -4.66 -5.39
N VAL A 489 -34.27 -4.67 -6.12
CA VAL A 489 -33.58 -3.48 -6.63
C VAL A 489 -33.38 -3.66 -8.13
N GLU A 490 -34.19 -2.93 -8.90
CA GLU A 490 -34.13 -2.93 -10.36
C GLU A 490 -32.94 -2.12 -10.88
N GLN A 491 -32.66 -2.25 -12.17
CA GLN A 491 -31.60 -1.48 -12.83
C GLN A 491 -31.80 0.04 -12.64
N GLY A 492 -30.74 0.72 -12.19
CA GLY A 492 -30.71 2.16 -11.95
C GLY A 492 -31.36 2.61 -10.65
N GLN A 493 -31.91 1.69 -9.85
CA GLN A 493 -32.54 2.03 -8.58
C GLN A 493 -31.53 2.19 -7.44
N HIS A 494 -31.85 3.14 -6.55
CA HIS A 494 -31.17 3.37 -5.29
C HIS A 494 -32.19 3.29 -4.16
N VAL A 495 -31.92 2.47 -3.14
CA VAL A 495 -32.76 2.33 -1.95
C VAL A 495 -31.97 2.84 -0.75
N GLU A 496 -32.42 3.94 -0.16
CA GLU A 496 -31.77 4.52 1.02
C GLU A 496 -32.01 3.67 2.27
N VAL A 497 -30.95 3.40 3.03
CA VAL A 497 -31.01 2.77 4.35
C VAL A 497 -31.16 3.86 5.39
N LYS A 498 -32.41 4.15 5.76
CA LYS A 498 -32.76 5.21 6.72
C LYS A 498 -32.72 4.71 8.16
N GLY A 499 -32.56 5.64 9.11
CA GLY A 499 -32.61 5.34 10.55
C GLY A 499 -31.29 4.84 11.13
N ILE A 500 -30.17 5.18 10.48
CA ILE A 500 -28.82 4.93 10.98
C ILE A 500 -27.95 6.18 10.85
N THR A 501 -26.87 6.26 11.63
CA THR A 501 -25.77 7.21 11.41
C THR A 501 -24.86 6.68 10.29
N ALA A 502 -25.15 7.02 9.03
CA ALA A 502 -24.47 6.40 7.88
C ALA A 502 -22.95 6.68 7.80
N ALA A 503 -22.46 7.77 8.41
CA ALA A 503 -21.03 8.03 8.53
C ALA A 503 -20.31 7.10 9.53
N GLN A 504 -21.04 6.42 10.41
CA GLN A 504 -20.46 5.59 11.48
C GLN A 504 -21.35 4.36 11.70
N ALA A 505 -21.21 3.33 10.86
CA ALA A 505 -22.13 2.21 10.78
C ALA A 505 -21.44 0.87 10.49
N ASP A 506 -22.08 -0.22 10.91
CA ASP A 506 -21.76 -1.59 10.51
C ASP A 506 -22.94 -2.12 9.70
N VAL A 507 -22.69 -2.59 8.48
CA VAL A 507 -23.73 -3.00 7.53
C VAL A 507 -23.43 -4.41 7.06
N GLU A 508 -24.35 -5.34 7.27
CA GLU A 508 -24.30 -6.70 6.73
C GLU A 508 -25.45 -6.89 5.74
N VAL A 509 -25.13 -7.31 4.52
CA VAL A 509 -26.11 -7.52 3.46
C VAL A 509 -25.85 -8.82 2.71
N THR A 510 -26.93 -9.55 2.41
CA THR A 510 -26.93 -10.71 1.51
C THR A 510 -27.77 -10.39 0.28
N PHE A 511 -27.12 -10.40 -0.87
CA PHE A 511 -27.76 -10.25 -2.17
C PHE A 511 -28.10 -11.62 -2.75
N SER A 512 -29.23 -11.74 -3.43
CA SER A 512 -29.64 -12.91 -4.21
C SER A 512 -30.17 -12.48 -5.58
N PHE A 513 -30.06 -13.34 -6.58
CA PHE A 513 -30.52 -13.08 -7.95
C PHE A 513 -31.30 -14.29 -8.50
N GLY A 514 -32.28 -14.01 -9.37
CA GLY A 514 -33.14 -15.04 -9.95
C GLY A 514 -32.39 -15.95 -10.93
N SER A 515 -31.54 -15.35 -11.77
CA SER A 515 -30.77 -16.05 -12.79
C SER A 515 -29.31 -15.62 -12.82
N LEU A 516 -28.44 -16.51 -13.32
CA LEU A 516 -27.05 -16.22 -13.66
C LEU A 516 -26.85 -15.98 -15.17
N GLU A 517 -27.88 -16.18 -15.99
CA GLU A 517 -27.79 -16.17 -17.46
C GLU A 517 -27.37 -14.81 -18.04
N LYS A 518 -27.78 -13.72 -17.39
CA LYS A 518 -27.41 -12.37 -17.80
C LYS A 518 -25.98 -12.01 -17.46
N ALA A 519 -25.23 -12.82 -16.71
CA ALA A 519 -23.81 -12.55 -16.44
C ALA A 519 -23.06 -12.32 -17.76
N GLU A 520 -22.32 -11.23 -17.85
CA GLU A 520 -21.60 -10.88 -19.07
C GLU A 520 -20.36 -11.74 -19.23
N GLU A 521 -19.86 -11.91 -20.45
CA GLU A 521 -18.62 -12.66 -20.67
C GLU A 521 -17.41 -11.96 -20.06
N PHE A 522 -16.59 -12.70 -19.33
CA PHE A 522 -15.28 -12.21 -18.91
C PHE A 522 -14.38 -12.05 -20.13
N ASP A 523 -13.98 -10.81 -20.44
CA ASP A 523 -13.09 -10.53 -21.58
C ASP A 523 -11.75 -11.27 -21.37
N PRO A 524 -11.34 -12.15 -22.31
CA PRO A 524 -10.06 -12.85 -22.22
C PRO A 524 -8.84 -11.92 -22.13
N ASN A 525 -8.94 -10.68 -22.64
CA ASN A 525 -7.87 -9.69 -22.53
C ASN A 525 -7.63 -9.24 -21.08
N TRP A 526 -8.59 -9.47 -20.17
CA TRP A 526 -8.45 -9.17 -18.75
C TRP A 526 -7.78 -10.29 -17.96
N ALA A 527 -7.50 -11.45 -18.57
CA ALA A 527 -6.92 -12.59 -17.87
C ALA A 527 -5.57 -12.28 -17.20
N ASN A 528 -4.81 -11.33 -17.76
CA ASN A 528 -3.51 -10.88 -17.24
C ASN A 528 -3.57 -9.51 -16.54
N LEU A 529 -4.77 -8.92 -16.40
CA LEU A 529 -4.94 -7.66 -15.68
C LEU A 529 -5.22 -7.96 -14.20
N ASP A 530 -4.77 -7.06 -13.33
CA ASP A 530 -5.20 -7.13 -11.94
C ASP A 530 -6.68 -6.74 -11.79
N ALA A 531 -7.30 -7.21 -10.71
CA ALA A 531 -8.71 -6.95 -10.42
C ALA A 531 -9.03 -5.45 -10.36
N GLN A 532 -8.11 -4.64 -9.82
CA GLN A 532 -8.22 -3.19 -9.71
C GLN A 532 -8.34 -2.51 -11.09
N THR A 533 -7.59 -2.98 -12.08
CA THR A 533 -7.66 -2.51 -13.46
C THR A 533 -9.01 -2.89 -14.08
N VAL A 534 -9.49 -4.12 -13.87
CA VAL A 534 -10.82 -4.54 -14.35
C VAL A 534 -11.91 -3.67 -13.71
N CYS A 535 -11.84 -3.40 -12.41
CA CYS A 535 -12.75 -2.52 -11.70
C CYS A 535 -12.74 -1.09 -12.26
N SER A 536 -11.55 -0.57 -12.58
CA SER A 536 -11.39 0.75 -13.19
C SER A 536 -12.00 0.85 -14.60
N LEU A 537 -12.09 -0.27 -15.33
CA LEU A 537 -12.73 -0.39 -16.63
C LEU A 537 -14.25 -0.67 -16.54
N ARG A 538 -14.70 -1.29 -15.45
CA ARG A 538 -16.08 -1.73 -15.17
C ARG A 538 -16.55 -1.17 -13.83
N ARG A 539 -16.56 0.15 -13.77
CA ARG A 539 -16.91 0.97 -12.61
C ARG A 539 -18.40 0.84 -12.25
N SER A 540 -18.80 1.45 -11.12
CA SER A 540 -20.19 1.45 -10.64
C SER A 540 -21.19 2.11 -11.61
N ASP A 541 -20.72 3.05 -12.44
CA ASP A 541 -21.52 3.78 -13.43
C ASP A 541 -21.58 3.07 -14.80
N VAL A 542 -20.84 1.97 -15.00
CA VAL A 542 -20.87 1.18 -16.23
C VAL A 542 -21.87 0.04 -16.07
N PRO A 543 -23.01 0.05 -16.80
CA PRO A 543 -24.00 -1.02 -16.70
C PRO A 543 -23.45 -2.37 -17.12
N GLY A 544 -23.97 -3.44 -16.53
CA GLY A 544 -23.56 -4.80 -16.82
C GLY A 544 -24.73 -5.78 -16.80
N GLY A 545 -24.38 -7.06 -16.90
CA GLY A 545 -25.32 -8.16 -16.78
C GLY A 545 -25.85 -8.27 -15.36
N ILE A 546 -25.03 -8.86 -14.48
CA ILE A 546 -25.28 -8.96 -13.05
C ILE A 546 -24.29 -8.03 -12.36
N GLY A 547 -24.82 -6.88 -11.96
CA GLY A 547 -24.07 -5.78 -11.40
C GLY A 547 -23.53 -4.78 -12.43
N PRO A 548 -22.97 -3.66 -11.94
CA PRO A 548 -22.57 -3.45 -10.55
C PRO A 548 -23.76 -3.31 -9.59
N PHE A 549 -23.73 -4.04 -8.47
CA PHE A 549 -24.72 -3.97 -7.40
C PHE A 549 -24.02 -4.01 -6.04
N GLY A 550 -24.55 -3.30 -5.05
CA GLY A 550 -23.92 -3.23 -3.73
C GLY A 550 -24.40 -2.05 -2.90
N LEU A 551 -23.46 -1.41 -2.20
CA LEU A 551 -23.68 -0.27 -1.32
C LEU A 551 -23.04 0.99 -1.90
N LEU A 552 -23.71 2.14 -1.80
CA LEU A 552 -23.12 3.47 -1.92
C LEU A 552 -22.93 4.00 -0.49
N THR A 553 -21.70 3.89 0.01
CA THR A 553 -21.32 4.33 1.36
C THR A 553 -20.87 5.79 1.33
N LEU A 554 -21.00 6.49 2.47
CA LEU A 554 -20.59 7.89 2.59
C LEU A 554 -21.09 8.74 1.41
N ALA A 555 -22.38 8.61 1.12
CA ALA A 555 -23.03 9.25 -0.01
C ALA A 555 -23.69 10.56 0.41
N SER A 556 -23.66 11.58 -0.44
CA SER A 556 -24.47 12.78 -0.24
C SER A 556 -25.92 12.52 -0.64
N GLN A 557 -26.85 13.35 -0.15
CA GLN A 557 -28.29 13.15 -0.36
C GLN A 557 -28.67 13.01 -1.84
N ASN A 558 -28.06 13.79 -2.74
CA ASN A 558 -28.35 13.73 -4.18
C ASN A 558 -27.27 12.97 -4.96
N LEU A 559 -26.45 12.16 -4.28
CA LEU A 559 -25.38 11.34 -4.89
C LEU A 559 -24.34 12.16 -5.68
N GLU A 560 -24.10 13.42 -5.30
CA GLU A 560 -23.01 14.23 -5.84
C GLU A 560 -21.63 13.65 -5.52
N GLU A 561 -21.47 13.05 -4.34
CA GLU A 561 -20.31 12.25 -3.96
C GLU A 561 -20.75 10.99 -3.19
N PHE A 562 -20.04 9.89 -3.39
CA PHE A 562 -20.31 8.60 -2.76
C PHE A 562 -19.14 7.63 -2.97
N THR A 563 -19.03 6.63 -2.10
CA THR A 563 -18.05 5.54 -2.20
C THR A 563 -18.76 4.22 -2.44
N PRO A 564 -18.85 3.74 -3.70
CA PRO A 564 -19.49 2.49 -4.04
C PRO A 564 -18.62 1.28 -3.66
N VAL A 565 -19.22 0.34 -2.93
CA VAL A 565 -18.70 -1.00 -2.67
C VAL A 565 -19.64 -2.01 -3.31
N PHE A 566 -19.17 -2.74 -4.32
CA PHE A 566 -20.07 -3.49 -5.19
C PHE A 566 -19.47 -4.78 -5.74
N PHE A 567 -20.35 -5.66 -6.20
CA PHE A 567 -19.98 -6.85 -6.95
C PHE A 567 -20.35 -6.75 -8.42
N ARG A 568 -19.63 -7.50 -9.24
CA ARG A 568 -19.97 -7.78 -10.62
C ARG A 568 -19.70 -9.26 -10.91
N VAL A 569 -20.63 -9.91 -11.61
CA VAL A 569 -20.51 -11.34 -11.95
C VAL A 569 -20.31 -11.51 -13.44
N PHE A 570 -19.25 -12.22 -13.80
CA PHE A 570 -18.92 -12.57 -15.17
C PHE A 570 -19.09 -14.07 -15.39
N LYS A 571 -19.52 -14.49 -16.58
CA LYS A 571 -19.42 -15.88 -17.04
C LYS A 571 -18.08 -16.11 -17.73
N THR A 572 -17.47 -17.26 -17.50
CA THR A 572 -16.25 -17.70 -18.18
C THR A 572 -16.59 -18.66 -19.33
N LYS A 573 -15.61 -18.93 -20.21
CA LYS A 573 -15.76 -19.90 -21.31
C LYS A 573 -16.08 -21.33 -20.85
N GLU A 574 -15.83 -21.64 -19.58
CA GLU A 574 -16.10 -22.95 -18.98
C GLU A 574 -17.50 -23.04 -18.33
N ASN A 575 -18.38 -22.06 -18.60
CA ASN A 575 -19.68 -21.90 -17.93
C ASN A 575 -19.56 -21.81 -16.39
N LYS A 576 -18.41 -21.34 -15.89
CA LYS A 576 -18.22 -20.96 -14.49
C LYS A 576 -18.41 -19.46 -14.32
N HIS A 577 -18.52 -19.01 -13.09
CA HIS A 577 -18.65 -17.59 -12.76
C HIS A 577 -17.36 -17.06 -12.13
N LYS A 578 -17.01 -15.83 -12.48
CA LYS A 578 -15.99 -15.02 -11.80
C LYS A 578 -16.68 -13.84 -11.15
N VAL A 579 -16.44 -13.65 -9.87
CA VAL A 579 -17.02 -12.54 -9.10
C VAL A 579 -15.92 -11.53 -8.81
N LEU A 580 -16.15 -10.27 -9.19
CA LEU A 580 -15.29 -9.15 -8.86
C LEU A 580 -15.94 -8.36 -7.73
N MET A 581 -15.20 -8.08 -6.66
CA MET A 581 -15.58 -7.11 -5.63
C MET A 581 -14.77 -5.84 -5.83
N CYS A 582 -15.44 -4.71 -5.81
CA CYS A 582 -14.89 -3.38 -6.05
C CYS A 582 -15.16 -2.44 -4.87
N SER A 583 -14.22 -1.55 -4.58
CA SER A 583 -14.42 -0.33 -3.81
C SER A 583 -13.84 0.84 -4.59
N ASP A 584 -14.67 1.72 -5.15
CA ASP A 584 -14.25 2.71 -6.13
C ASP A 584 -14.32 4.16 -5.63
N ALA A 585 -13.21 4.67 -5.10
CA ALA A 585 -13.18 5.99 -4.48
C ALA A 585 -13.23 7.17 -5.47
N LYS A 586 -13.29 6.97 -6.80
CA LYS A 586 -13.22 8.11 -7.74
C LYS A 586 -14.33 9.15 -7.52
N SER A 587 -15.52 8.73 -7.13
CA SER A 587 -16.66 9.61 -6.84
C SER A 587 -16.77 10.01 -5.37
N SER A 588 -15.79 9.67 -4.52
CA SER A 588 -15.91 9.78 -3.06
C SER A 588 -15.76 11.20 -2.50
N SER A 589 -15.48 12.20 -3.34
CA SER A 589 -15.21 13.57 -2.91
C SER A 589 -15.39 14.56 -4.06
N LEU A 590 -16.02 15.71 -3.77
CA LEU A 590 -16.08 16.84 -4.69
C LEU A 590 -14.77 17.63 -4.78
N ARG A 591 -13.76 17.31 -3.97
CA ARG A 591 -12.45 17.97 -4.07
C ARG A 591 -11.87 17.81 -5.48
N PRO A 592 -11.40 18.91 -6.10
CA PRO A 592 -10.77 18.87 -7.41
C PRO A 592 -9.61 17.88 -7.50
N PHE A 593 -9.45 17.20 -8.65
CA PHE A 593 -8.36 16.23 -8.86
C PHE A 593 -6.95 16.81 -8.73
N ASN A 594 -6.78 18.12 -8.91
CA ASN A 594 -5.49 18.79 -8.77
C ASN A 594 -5.09 19.07 -7.31
N GLU A 595 -5.95 18.79 -6.33
CA GLU A 595 -5.66 18.92 -4.90
C GLU A 595 -4.95 17.71 -4.30
N LYS A 596 -4.39 16.81 -5.12
CA LYS A 596 -3.61 15.63 -4.71
C LYS A 596 -4.36 14.66 -3.77
N LEU A 597 -5.67 14.50 -3.99
CA LEU A 597 -6.46 13.48 -3.31
C LEU A 597 -6.38 12.15 -4.09
N TYR A 598 -5.80 11.12 -3.48
CA TYR A 598 -5.71 9.77 -4.02
C TYR A 598 -7.08 9.07 -3.94
N ARG A 599 -7.67 8.78 -5.10
CA ARG A 599 -9.01 8.18 -5.21
C ARG A 599 -9.01 6.96 -6.14
N PRO A 600 -8.36 5.86 -5.73
CA PRO A 600 -8.24 4.67 -6.57
C PRO A 600 -9.56 3.90 -6.62
N SER A 601 -9.69 3.07 -7.65
CA SER A 601 -10.61 1.94 -7.63
C SER A 601 -9.84 0.72 -7.13
N PHE A 602 -10.19 0.15 -5.98
CA PHE A 602 -9.63 -1.09 -5.48
C PHE A 602 -10.54 -2.27 -5.82
N ALA A 603 -9.94 -3.44 -5.99
CA ALA A 603 -10.72 -4.66 -6.21
C ALA A 603 -9.93 -5.94 -5.95
N GLY A 604 -10.70 -6.99 -5.65
CA GLY A 604 -10.25 -8.37 -5.58
C GLY A 604 -11.28 -9.30 -6.22
N PHE A 605 -10.82 -10.41 -6.79
CA PHE A 605 -11.74 -11.47 -7.20
C PHE A 605 -12.18 -12.27 -5.97
N VAL A 606 -13.46 -12.61 -5.92
CA VAL A 606 -14.08 -13.37 -4.83
C VAL A 606 -14.20 -14.83 -5.25
N ASP A 607 -13.56 -15.70 -4.48
CA ASP A 607 -13.62 -17.15 -4.69
C ASP A 607 -14.89 -17.72 -4.04
N VAL A 608 -15.99 -17.66 -4.78
CA VAL A 608 -17.32 -18.11 -4.36
C VAL A 608 -18.00 -18.88 -5.49
N ASP A 609 -18.73 -19.92 -5.13
CA ASP A 609 -19.58 -20.66 -6.05
C ASP A 609 -21.02 -20.16 -5.93
N LEU A 610 -21.48 -19.42 -6.94
CA LEU A 610 -22.84 -18.89 -7.00
C LEU A 610 -23.87 -19.90 -7.53
N SER A 611 -23.44 -21.08 -8.00
CA SER A 611 -24.35 -22.06 -8.61
C SER A 611 -25.27 -22.75 -7.61
N ALA A 612 -24.85 -22.84 -6.34
CA ALA A 612 -25.57 -23.55 -5.29
C ALA A 612 -26.81 -22.78 -4.79
N ASP A 613 -26.64 -21.50 -4.44
CA ASP A 613 -27.69 -20.71 -3.78
C ASP A 613 -27.95 -19.34 -4.43
N LYS A 614 -27.15 -18.95 -5.43
CA LYS A 614 -27.23 -17.65 -6.12
C LYS A 614 -27.17 -16.47 -5.15
N LYS A 615 -26.34 -16.57 -4.11
CA LYS A 615 -26.20 -15.54 -3.09
C LYS A 615 -24.77 -15.06 -2.95
N ILE A 616 -24.63 -13.81 -2.50
CA ILE A 616 -23.35 -13.26 -2.06
C ILE A 616 -23.55 -12.27 -0.91
N SER A 617 -22.72 -12.41 0.12
CA SER A 617 -22.74 -11.53 1.29
C SER A 617 -21.68 -10.44 1.19
N LEU A 618 -21.98 -9.27 1.74
CA LEU A 618 -21.04 -8.18 2.00
C LEU A 618 -21.25 -7.67 3.42
N ARG A 619 -20.17 -7.49 4.17
CA ARG A 619 -20.17 -6.64 5.36
C ARG A 619 -19.32 -5.41 5.10
N SER A 620 -19.80 -4.22 5.44
CA SER A 620 -19.04 -2.97 5.34
C SER A 620 -19.08 -2.23 6.66
N LEU A 621 -17.90 -1.95 7.21
CA LEU A 621 -17.68 -1.07 8.35
C LEU A 621 -17.40 0.33 7.81
N ILE A 622 -18.21 1.30 8.17
CA ILE A 622 -18.13 2.69 7.71
C ILE A 622 -17.81 3.55 8.92
N ASP A 623 -16.69 4.28 8.87
CA ASP A 623 -16.22 5.09 9.98
C ASP A 623 -15.54 6.37 9.49
N HIS A 624 -16.38 7.34 9.11
CA HIS A 624 -16.05 8.67 8.59
C HIS A 624 -15.16 8.63 7.34
N SER A 625 -13.85 8.49 7.51
CA SER A 625 -12.87 8.43 6.41
C SER A 625 -12.39 7.04 6.06
N VAL A 626 -12.95 6.00 6.69
CA VAL A 626 -12.58 4.59 6.47
C VAL A 626 -13.80 3.80 6.07
N VAL A 627 -13.65 2.95 5.04
CA VAL A 627 -14.62 1.91 4.70
C VAL A 627 -13.89 0.58 4.60
N GLU A 628 -14.13 -0.35 5.53
CA GLU A 628 -13.61 -1.72 5.47
C GLU A 628 -14.70 -2.67 4.99
N SER A 629 -14.46 -3.38 3.89
CA SER A 629 -15.47 -4.22 3.25
C SER A 629 -15.03 -5.68 3.14
N PHE A 630 -15.90 -6.60 3.52
CA PHE A 630 -15.66 -8.04 3.65
C PHE A 630 -16.66 -8.81 2.78
N GLY A 631 -16.21 -9.22 1.59
CA GLY A 631 -17.00 -10.01 0.64
C GLY A 631 -16.97 -11.50 0.95
N ALA A 632 -18.12 -12.15 0.78
CA ALA A 632 -18.31 -13.60 0.94
C ALA A 632 -17.75 -14.16 2.28
N GLY A 633 -18.13 -13.53 3.39
CA GLY A 633 -17.65 -13.94 4.72
C GLY A 633 -16.17 -13.65 4.97
N GLY A 634 -15.61 -12.65 4.28
CA GLY A 634 -14.23 -12.20 4.48
C GLY A 634 -13.17 -12.97 3.68
N LYS A 635 -13.58 -13.65 2.60
CA LYS A 635 -12.66 -14.21 1.60
C LYS A 635 -11.94 -13.10 0.82
N THR A 636 -12.62 -11.99 0.58
CA THR A 636 -12.04 -10.81 -0.07
C THR A 636 -12.29 -9.60 0.81
N CYS A 637 -11.21 -8.95 1.24
CA CYS A 637 -11.27 -7.75 2.07
C CYS A 637 -10.74 -6.55 1.30
N ILE A 638 -11.40 -5.40 1.42
CA ILE A 638 -10.98 -4.13 0.80
C ILE A 638 -11.16 -3.00 1.82
N THR A 639 -10.06 -2.34 2.17
CA THR A 639 -10.05 -1.13 2.99
C THR A 639 -9.89 0.10 2.11
N SER A 640 -10.77 1.09 2.25
CA SER A 640 -10.70 2.35 1.51
C SER A 640 -10.58 3.53 2.45
N ARG A 641 -9.75 4.51 2.06
CA ARG A 641 -9.68 5.83 2.71
C ARG A 641 -10.25 6.88 1.80
N VAL A 642 -11.25 7.62 2.28
CA VAL A 642 -12.03 8.59 1.51
C VAL A 642 -12.28 9.85 2.32
N TYR A 643 -12.39 10.99 1.65
CA TYR A 643 -12.54 12.31 2.29
C TYR A 643 -13.66 13.09 1.62
N PRO A 644 -14.93 12.69 1.85
CA PRO A 644 -16.10 13.40 1.34
C PRO A 644 -16.14 14.84 1.89
N THR A 645 -16.78 15.72 1.15
CA THR A 645 -16.95 17.15 1.50
C THR A 645 -18.36 17.50 1.94
N LEU A 646 -19.36 16.78 1.43
CA LEU A 646 -20.78 16.89 1.72
C LEU A 646 -21.25 15.72 2.60
N ALA A 647 -20.84 14.49 2.26
CA ALA A 647 -21.27 13.26 2.92
C ALA A 647 -20.48 13.01 4.21
N VAL A 648 -20.57 13.96 5.15
CA VAL A 648 -19.86 13.94 6.43
C VAL A 648 -20.86 14.00 7.59
N ASN A 649 -20.55 13.31 8.68
CA ASN A 649 -21.40 13.25 9.87
C ASN A 649 -22.87 12.90 9.50
N ASP A 650 -23.83 13.66 10.00
CA ASP A 650 -25.27 13.46 9.78
C ASP A 650 -25.73 13.74 8.34
N ALA A 651 -24.88 14.35 7.51
CA ALA A 651 -25.17 14.58 6.08
C ALA A 651 -24.74 13.40 5.20
N ALA A 652 -24.08 12.39 5.77
CA ALA A 652 -23.81 11.15 5.07
C ALA A 652 -25.07 10.28 5.00
N HIS A 653 -25.25 9.62 3.86
CA HIS A 653 -26.31 8.66 3.59
C HIS A 653 -25.69 7.32 3.18
N LEU A 654 -26.50 6.27 3.28
CA LEU A 654 -26.19 4.93 2.81
C LEU A 654 -27.27 4.48 1.84
N PHE A 655 -26.88 4.03 0.66
CA PHE A 655 -27.81 3.47 -0.32
C PHE A 655 -27.42 2.05 -0.71
N ILE A 656 -28.43 1.24 -1.00
CA ILE A 656 -28.30 0.02 -1.78
C ILE A 656 -28.52 0.39 -3.24
N PHE A 657 -27.76 -0.19 -4.16
CA PHE A 657 -27.94 0.09 -5.58
C PHE A 657 -27.79 -1.15 -6.46
N ASN A 658 -28.40 -1.09 -7.64
CA ASN A 658 -28.17 -2.02 -8.74
C ASN A 658 -28.15 -1.25 -10.05
N ASN A 659 -27.08 -1.37 -10.83
CA ASN A 659 -26.98 -0.85 -12.19
C ASN A 659 -26.76 -1.97 -13.23
N GLY A 660 -26.99 -3.22 -12.83
CA GLY A 660 -27.06 -4.39 -13.72
C GLY A 660 -28.45 -4.58 -14.30
N THR A 661 -28.52 -5.24 -15.46
CA THR A 661 -29.78 -5.60 -16.14
C THR A 661 -30.52 -6.77 -15.50
N GLU A 662 -29.86 -7.57 -14.67
CA GLU A 662 -30.51 -8.54 -13.79
C GLU A 662 -30.94 -7.84 -12.48
N PRO A 663 -32.23 -7.93 -12.11
CA PRO A 663 -32.69 -7.43 -10.81
C PRO A 663 -31.98 -8.17 -9.67
N VAL A 664 -31.62 -7.44 -8.63
CA VAL A 664 -30.98 -8.01 -7.44
C VAL A 664 -31.92 -7.86 -6.27
N THR A 665 -32.17 -8.96 -5.55
CA THR A 665 -32.92 -8.94 -4.31
C THR A 665 -31.95 -8.85 -3.13
N VAL A 666 -32.13 -7.83 -2.30
CA VAL A 666 -31.57 -7.76 -0.95
C VAL A 666 -32.36 -8.75 -0.11
N GLN A 667 -31.83 -9.96 0.04
CA GLN A 667 -32.51 -11.00 0.81
C GLN A 667 -32.62 -10.57 2.28
N THR A 668 -31.48 -10.17 2.84
CA THR A 668 -31.39 -9.55 4.16
C THR A 668 -30.37 -8.42 4.10
N LEU A 669 -30.69 -7.30 4.74
CA LEU A 669 -29.73 -6.28 5.13
C LEU A 669 -30.03 -5.92 6.56
N THR A 670 -28.98 -5.92 7.38
CA THR A 670 -29.02 -5.37 8.72
C THR A 670 -27.93 -4.30 8.83
N ALA A 671 -28.32 -3.11 9.26
CA ALA A 671 -27.40 -2.02 9.53
C ALA A 671 -27.52 -1.59 10.99
N TRP A 672 -26.38 -1.26 11.60
CA TRP A 672 -26.30 -0.70 12.93
C TRP A 672 -25.59 0.64 12.87
N SER A 673 -26.15 1.66 13.51
CA SER A 673 -25.35 2.82 13.92
C SER A 673 -24.34 2.34 14.95
N MET A 674 -23.07 2.67 14.77
CA MET A 674 -22.01 2.27 15.66
C MET A 674 -21.77 3.37 16.69
N ASN A 675 -21.72 3.01 17.97
CA ASN A 675 -21.29 3.90 19.03
C ASN A 675 -19.77 4.07 18.98
N ALA A 676 -19.26 5.18 19.54
CA ALA A 676 -17.84 5.30 19.82
C ALA A 676 -17.46 4.39 21.00
N PRO A 677 -16.21 3.88 21.06
CA PRO A 677 -15.67 3.23 22.24
C PRO A 677 -15.76 4.13 23.47
N GLN A 678 -15.93 3.52 24.64
CA GLN A 678 -15.96 4.23 25.93
C GLN A 678 -14.62 4.93 26.19
N GLN A 679 -13.52 4.34 25.73
CA GLN A 679 -12.18 4.88 25.88
C GLN A 679 -11.42 4.76 24.56
N MET A 680 -10.90 5.87 24.04
CA MET A 680 -10.01 5.88 22.88
C MET A 680 -8.92 6.92 23.09
N ASN A 681 -7.87 6.52 23.81
CA ASN A 681 -6.68 7.34 24.09
C ASN A 681 -7.00 8.72 24.69
N GLN A 682 -8.12 8.85 25.41
CA GLN A 682 -8.49 10.09 26.09
C GLN A 682 -7.47 10.42 27.19
N ASN A 683 -7.16 11.70 27.40
CA ASN A 683 -6.32 12.26 28.49
C ASN A 683 -4.80 12.19 28.35
N LEU A 684 -4.23 11.99 27.15
CA LEU A 684 -2.78 12.07 26.95
C LEU A 684 -2.34 13.40 26.31
N GLU A 685 -1.80 14.28 27.13
CA GLU A 685 -0.91 15.36 26.68
C GLU A 685 0.49 14.76 26.43
N PHE A 686 0.80 14.43 25.17
CA PHE A 686 2.16 14.11 24.72
C PHE A 686 3.03 15.36 24.61
#